data_AF-A0A8J3IPK2-F1
#
_entry.id   AF-A0A8J3IPK2-F1
#
_cell.length_a   1.000
_cell.length_b   1.000
_cell.length_c   1.000
_cell.angle_alpha   90.00
_cell.angle_beta   90.00
_cell.angle_gamma   90.00
#
_symmetry.space_group_name_H-M   'P 1'
#
loop_
_entity.id
_entity.type
_entity.pdbx_description
1 polymer ?
#
loop_
_entity_poly.entity_id
_entity_poly.type
_entity_poly.pdbx_seq_one_letter_code
_entity_poly.pdbx_strand_id
1 'polypeptide(L)'
;MSYIENYINKADIIVLMVSAEFFASACCYEIELKHALELSKADMVRLIPVKLRPFELAGSPLAPYRSLPLSGKPISEWPRIDAAMVDVVNGIWKAIEEVRTHVGTRARINPEKLPLYTVPYRQNRFFTGRDDELNALHTYFFAPSQPFQETRIQALSGLGGVGKTQLAVEYARRSKQKYQAILWLNASSRDIKAALRVLVDQLSLVVEEPIDEQKQMKAIKHWLRFQERWLLILDSLDDFSLIDQLVPNQGGHALLTVHYQSTGTFAHVFHVKPMDRQQGALFLLRRTGIIEEQAQLDAASRDDYAIAKSVAERLGGLPLVLDQAGAYIEETPLCDLAGYLTVYERERANLLNQRGKFSENHPESIMVTLSLAFAEVAQRCPDAIELLRLFAFLHPDSIPGEMFEQRAGVFEGALQKFATGVADWHDPFSALFDYSLVHRCSSSTTLSIHQIVQEVVIEQLSEELRLQWAYQAVRLVNSVFPAAEFSNWPICKTYLHQAQKCAELIEQFHFTQDEAAELLWHLGNYCYQQAMYSGAERYLTYVLQLYEQNMESNQLQIAETLNMLGLVYNEQGKYAVAEGIIQRVIEIREREQGVDHPDIAHAFNSLGLVYSELGKYQDAEICYQRVLSIYETAVDVNPLDVAVTLNNLAVLYDDQGKYKEAEEFYLRILAIEENALVENHPDLAITYNNLAIVYEEQGNYWQAKNMYQRALAIREQSCGEHDARTGQSLSNLAGIFALQKKYRKAEEYYQRALDIYRKTFSAEHPEVALVYTCLASLARLQRNYQQSEMYWRKALAINERMLGSEHPEMARVFNGLGRVYLLQERNADAISFLERALAIRTRALGLEHLDTAECQGLLAEGFVRQRRYEEAEQLFQQALHVYQQTSGQRDLDRVFIMEHYAQLLSRLNRTEEAVSLQRAARSLKRKHTQALRMLDRDE
;
A
#
# COMPACT_ATOMS: atom_id res chain seq x y z
N MET A 1 -18.31 11.32 36.64
CA MET A 1 -16.84 11.35 36.68
C MET A 1 -16.39 12.29 37.77
N SER A 2 -15.50 11.84 38.65
CA SER A 2 -14.97 12.68 39.74
C SER A 2 -14.11 13.80 39.13
N TYR A 3 -13.99 14.94 39.80
CA TYR A 3 -13.13 16.06 39.37
C TYR A 3 -11.68 15.59 39.09
N ILE A 4 -11.21 14.56 39.81
CA ILE A 4 -9.86 14.01 39.77
C ILE A 4 -9.62 13.16 38.50
N GLU A 5 -10.61 12.39 38.03
CA GLU A 5 -10.49 11.59 36.79
C GLU A 5 -10.17 12.46 35.57
N ASN A 6 -10.72 13.67 35.50
CA ASN A 6 -10.44 14.61 34.42
C ASN A 6 -8.98 15.11 34.44
N TYR A 7 -8.38 15.25 35.63
CA TYR A 7 -6.95 15.60 35.75
C TYR A 7 -6.04 14.41 35.46
N ILE A 8 -6.43 13.21 35.88
CA ILE A 8 -5.69 11.97 35.56
C ILE A 8 -5.62 11.78 34.04
N ASN A 9 -6.71 12.03 33.32
CA ASN A 9 -6.75 11.95 31.86
C ASN A 9 -5.91 13.01 31.13
N LYS A 10 -5.58 14.12 31.82
CA LYS A 10 -4.80 15.23 31.25
C LYS A 10 -3.34 15.25 31.70
N ALA A 11 -2.97 14.46 32.71
CA ALA A 11 -1.65 14.49 33.32
C ALA A 11 -0.64 13.69 32.51
N ASP A 12 0.55 14.25 32.26
CA ASP A 12 1.67 13.52 31.63
C ASP A 12 2.45 12.68 32.65
N ILE A 13 2.48 13.13 33.89
CA ILE A 13 3.11 12.46 35.03
C ILE A 13 2.13 12.46 36.19
N ILE A 14 1.93 11.29 36.79
CA ILE A 14 1.15 11.14 38.00
C ILE A 14 2.09 10.69 39.11
N VAL A 15 2.25 11.54 40.11
CA VAL A 15 3.03 11.24 41.31
C VAL A 15 2.07 10.76 42.40
N LEU A 16 2.25 9.51 42.84
CA LEU A 16 1.42 8.91 43.87
C LEU A 16 2.16 8.90 45.19
N MET A 17 1.57 9.48 46.22
CA MET A 17 2.12 9.46 47.57
C MET A 17 1.63 8.18 48.25
N VAL A 18 2.52 7.19 48.40
CA VAL A 18 2.13 5.82 48.78
C VAL A 18 2.50 5.54 50.25
N SER A 19 1.52 5.03 50.99
CA SER A 19 1.61 4.51 52.36
C SER A 19 0.69 3.31 52.54
N ALA A 20 0.74 2.60 53.67
CA ALA A 20 -0.21 1.53 53.97
C ALA A 20 -1.68 2.02 53.99
N GLU A 21 -1.90 3.27 54.39
CA GLU A 21 -3.22 3.91 54.43
C GLU A 21 -3.77 4.19 53.01
N PHE A 22 -2.89 4.46 52.04
CA PHE A 22 -3.27 4.65 50.64
C PHE A 22 -3.94 3.39 50.06
N PHE A 23 -3.39 2.21 50.36
CA PHE A 23 -3.93 0.92 49.92
C PHE A 23 -5.20 0.50 50.67
N ALA A 24 -5.46 1.08 51.85
CA ALA A 24 -6.68 0.83 52.61
C ALA A 24 -7.85 1.73 52.18
N SER A 25 -7.59 2.77 51.36
CA SER A 25 -8.62 3.69 50.86
C SER A 25 -9.29 3.15 49.61
N ALA A 26 -10.54 2.70 49.72
CA ALA A 26 -11.30 2.18 48.59
C ALA A 26 -11.44 3.19 47.44
N CYS A 27 -11.65 4.48 47.75
CA CYS A 27 -11.84 5.52 46.73
C CYS A 27 -10.59 5.75 45.87
N CYS A 28 -9.40 5.79 46.49
CA CYS A 28 -8.15 6.05 45.77
C CYS A 28 -7.58 4.78 45.13
N TYR A 29 -7.74 3.63 45.78
CA TYR A 29 -7.15 2.37 45.36
C TYR A 29 -7.92 1.67 44.22
N GLU A 30 -9.26 1.75 44.19
CA GLU A 30 -10.03 0.93 43.25
C GLU A 30 -10.34 1.63 41.93
N ILE A 31 -10.63 2.94 41.93
CA ILE A 31 -11.07 3.66 40.73
C ILE A 31 -9.94 4.50 40.16
N GLU A 32 -9.43 5.46 40.92
CA GLU A 32 -8.44 6.43 40.43
C GLU A 32 -7.08 5.78 40.17
N LEU A 33 -6.61 4.92 41.08
CA LEU A 33 -5.37 4.17 40.89
C LEU A 33 -5.50 3.16 39.76
N LYS A 34 -6.63 2.46 39.63
CA LYS A 34 -6.84 1.51 38.54
C LYS A 34 -6.83 2.22 37.19
N HIS A 35 -7.50 3.36 37.08
CA HIS A 35 -7.49 4.20 35.88
C HIS A 35 -6.09 4.74 35.56
N ALA A 36 -5.36 5.23 36.58
CA ALA A 36 -3.99 5.71 36.40
C ALA A 36 -3.02 4.57 36.01
N LEU A 37 -3.20 3.37 36.55
CA LEU A 37 -2.46 2.17 36.17
C LEU A 37 -2.82 1.69 34.76
N GLU A 38 -4.08 1.76 34.35
CA GLU A 38 -4.52 1.45 32.99
C GLU A 38 -3.89 2.42 31.98
N LEU A 39 -3.94 3.73 32.25
CA LEU A 39 -3.27 4.74 31.44
C LEU A 39 -1.75 4.55 31.41
N SER A 40 -1.14 4.13 32.52
CA SER A 40 0.29 3.89 32.57
C SER A 40 0.71 2.59 31.87
N LYS A 41 -0.11 1.53 31.92
CA LYS A 41 0.09 0.30 31.13
C LYS A 41 -0.09 0.53 29.63
N ALA A 42 -0.96 1.48 29.25
CA ALA A 42 -1.13 1.94 27.88
C ALA A 42 -0.07 2.98 27.46
N ASP A 43 0.94 3.24 28.29
CA ASP A 43 2.05 4.19 28.08
C ASP A 43 1.61 5.65 27.85
N MET A 44 0.39 6.00 28.30
CA MET A 44 -0.20 7.33 28.18
C MET A 44 0.32 8.28 29.27
N VAL A 45 0.57 7.76 30.48
CA VAL A 45 1.01 8.55 31.64
C VAL A 45 2.17 7.87 32.38
N ARG A 46 3.17 8.66 32.77
CA ARG A 46 4.26 8.14 33.62
C ARG A 46 3.83 8.17 35.08
N LEU A 47 3.68 6.99 35.67
CA LEU A 47 3.22 6.84 37.04
C LEU A 47 4.40 6.59 37.99
N ILE A 48 4.53 7.43 39.01
CA ILE A 48 5.68 7.45 39.92
C ILE A 48 5.21 7.32 41.37
N PRO A 49 5.39 6.17 42.01
CA PRO A 49 5.07 6.01 43.42
C PRO A 49 6.17 6.61 44.31
N VAL A 50 5.80 7.44 45.28
CA VAL A 50 6.67 8.04 46.28
C VAL A 50 6.36 7.40 47.64
N LYS A 51 7.32 6.64 48.18
CA LYS A 51 7.17 5.95 49.46
C LYS A 51 7.30 6.92 50.63
N LEU A 52 6.19 7.17 51.32
CA LEU A 52 6.18 8.02 52.50
C LEU A 52 6.60 7.27 53.77
N ARG A 53 6.15 6.03 53.92
CA ARG A 53 6.34 5.17 55.10
C ARG A 53 6.74 3.74 54.70
N PRO A 54 7.25 2.91 55.63
CA PRO A 54 7.70 1.56 55.32
C PRO A 54 6.55 0.70 54.83
N PHE A 55 6.68 0.19 53.61
CA PHE A 55 5.69 -0.65 52.96
C PHE A 55 6.35 -1.45 51.82
N GLU A 56 5.96 -2.72 51.69
CA GLU A 56 6.42 -3.59 50.61
C GLU A 56 5.54 -3.44 49.37
N LEU A 57 6.14 -2.91 48.30
CA LEU A 57 5.48 -2.85 47.00
C LEU A 57 5.36 -4.23 46.34
N ALA A 58 6.13 -5.23 46.80
CA ALA A 58 6.09 -6.59 46.30
C ALA A 58 4.70 -7.18 46.56
N GLY A 59 3.95 -7.44 45.49
CA GLY A 59 2.55 -7.89 45.58
C GLY A 59 1.50 -6.78 45.42
N SER A 60 1.90 -5.50 45.35
CA SER A 60 1.01 -4.41 44.97
C SER A 60 0.99 -4.22 43.44
N PRO A 61 -0.07 -3.63 42.86
CA PRO A 61 -0.11 -3.30 41.44
C PRO A 61 0.94 -2.24 41.04
N LEU A 62 1.59 -1.61 42.03
CA LEU A 62 2.66 -0.65 41.85
C LEU A 62 4.07 -1.30 41.85
N ALA A 63 4.18 -2.62 42.06
CA ALA A 63 5.44 -3.36 42.02
C ALA A 63 6.32 -3.13 40.77
N PRO A 64 5.77 -3.01 39.54
CA PRO A 64 6.59 -2.81 38.35
C PRO A 64 7.08 -1.36 38.18
N TYR A 65 6.58 -0.41 38.97
CA TYR A 65 6.95 1.00 38.86
C TYR A 65 8.10 1.35 39.81
N ARG A 66 9.07 2.09 39.29
CA ARG A 66 10.21 2.54 40.09
C ARG A 66 9.76 3.58 41.11
N SER A 67 9.85 3.25 42.39
CA SER A 67 9.47 4.18 43.45
C SER A 67 10.56 5.20 43.79
N LEU A 68 10.14 6.36 44.27
CA LEU A 68 10.99 7.36 44.91
C LEU A 68 10.83 7.32 46.44
N PRO A 69 11.84 7.67 47.23
CA PRO A 69 13.21 8.04 46.86
C PRO A 69 13.96 6.94 46.08
N LEU A 70 14.88 7.29 45.18
CA LEU A 70 15.65 6.37 44.33
C LEU A 70 16.45 5.34 45.13
N SER A 71 16.80 5.68 46.38
CA SER A 71 17.43 4.77 47.35
C SER A 71 16.55 3.58 47.76
N GLY A 72 15.24 3.62 47.47
CA GLY A 72 14.26 2.63 47.89
C GLY A 72 13.79 2.75 49.35
N LYS A 73 14.47 3.57 50.17
CA LYS A 73 14.09 3.84 51.57
C LYS A 73 12.95 4.86 51.65
N PRO A 74 11.88 4.59 52.42
CA PRO A 74 10.75 5.51 52.58
C PRO A 74 11.19 6.82 53.26
N ILE A 75 10.54 7.94 52.93
CA ILE A 75 10.91 9.27 53.43
C ILE A 75 10.97 9.31 54.97
N SER A 76 10.10 8.59 55.67
CA SER A 76 10.08 8.53 57.14
C SER A 76 11.32 7.90 57.79
N GLU A 77 12.13 7.14 57.05
CA GLU A 77 13.34 6.48 57.56
C GLU A 77 14.63 7.25 57.25
N TRP A 78 14.52 8.41 56.60
CA TRP A 78 15.68 9.24 56.32
C TRP A 78 16.07 10.06 57.56
N PRO A 79 17.38 10.19 57.86
CA PRO A 79 17.85 10.97 59.01
C PRO A 79 17.45 12.47 58.95
N ARG A 80 17.26 12.99 57.73
CA ARG A 80 16.76 14.34 57.45
C ARG A 80 15.78 14.29 56.29
N ILE A 81 14.58 14.84 56.51
CA ILE A 81 13.50 14.85 55.51
C ILE A 81 13.90 15.67 54.27
N ASP A 82 14.64 16.77 54.44
CA ASP A 82 15.08 17.61 53.32
C ASP A 82 15.93 16.83 52.33
N ALA A 83 16.81 15.94 52.81
CA ALA A 83 17.63 15.10 51.95
C ALA A 83 16.78 14.08 51.17
N ALA A 84 15.74 13.53 51.80
CA ALA A 84 14.80 12.63 51.15
C ALA A 84 13.99 13.37 50.06
N MET A 85 13.55 14.60 50.34
CA MET A 85 12.80 15.42 49.40
C MET A 85 13.65 15.84 48.21
N VAL A 86 14.94 16.15 48.40
CA VAL A 86 15.88 16.42 47.31
C VAL A 86 16.00 15.21 46.38
N ASP A 87 16.11 13.99 46.94
CA ASP A 87 16.18 12.76 46.14
C ASP A 87 14.89 12.49 45.34
N VAL A 88 13.73 12.75 45.95
CA VAL A 88 12.42 12.68 45.27
C VAL A 88 12.33 13.71 44.15
N VAL A 89 12.68 14.97 44.40
CA VAL A 89 12.64 16.03 43.39
C VAL A 89 13.58 15.72 42.22
N ASN A 90 14.78 15.24 42.50
CA ASN A 90 15.73 14.82 41.46
C ASN A 90 15.18 13.64 40.64
N GLY A 91 14.55 12.67 41.31
CA GLY A 91 13.88 11.55 40.65
C GLY A 91 12.73 11.99 39.74
N ILE A 92 11.92 12.96 40.17
CA ILE A 92 10.84 13.54 39.36
C ILE A 92 11.42 14.34 38.19
N TRP A 93 12.46 15.15 38.42
CA TRP A 93 13.13 15.89 37.35
C TRP A 93 13.69 14.96 36.28
N LYS A 94 14.33 13.87 36.68
CA LYS A 94 14.81 12.85 35.74
C LYS A 94 13.66 12.23 34.95
N ALA A 95 12.53 11.92 35.61
CA ALA A 95 11.36 11.41 34.91
C ALA A 95 10.75 12.44 33.93
N ILE A 96 10.77 13.73 34.27
CA ILE A 96 10.37 14.81 33.36
C ILE A 96 11.31 14.87 32.15
N GLU A 97 12.62 14.76 32.35
CA GLU A 97 13.59 14.71 31.25
C GLU A 97 13.42 13.46 30.37
N GLU A 98 13.14 12.29 30.96
CA GLU A 98 12.84 11.05 30.25
C GLU A 98 11.55 11.18 29.41
N VAL A 99 10.49 11.77 29.97
CA VAL A 99 9.24 12.05 29.25
C VAL A 99 9.45 13.07 28.14
N ARG A 100 10.27 14.11 28.36
CA ARG A 100 10.63 15.11 27.34
C ARG A 100 11.48 14.54 26.20
N THR A 101 12.27 13.51 26.46
CA THR A 101 13.11 12.85 25.45
C THR A 101 12.38 11.74 24.69
N HIS A 102 11.30 11.17 25.24
CA HIS A 102 10.40 10.20 24.59
C HIS A 102 9.29 10.84 23.71
N VAL A 103 9.38 12.14 23.38
CA VAL A 103 8.36 12.88 22.60
C VAL A 103 8.28 12.45 21.12
N GLY A 104 9.08 11.47 20.67
CA GLY A 104 9.03 10.93 19.31
C GLY A 104 7.80 10.07 18.95
N THR A 105 6.86 9.82 19.87
CA THR A 105 5.66 8.99 19.61
C THR A 105 4.38 9.57 20.21
N ARG A 106 4.28 10.89 20.34
CA ARG A 106 3.06 11.56 20.80
C ARG A 106 2.71 12.71 19.87
N ALA A 107 1.81 12.46 18.92
CA ALA A 107 1.10 13.54 18.26
C ALA A 107 0.11 14.17 19.24
N ARG A 108 0.62 14.92 20.23
CA ARG A 108 -0.09 16.12 20.65
C ARG A 108 0.06 17.10 19.49
N ILE A 109 -1.07 17.49 18.92
CA ILE A 109 -1.13 18.55 17.92
C ILE A 109 -0.37 19.75 18.47
N ASN A 110 0.46 20.36 17.62
CA ASN A 110 0.92 21.73 17.83
C ASN A 110 -0.34 22.61 17.85
N PRO A 111 -0.75 23.22 18.98
CA PRO A 111 -2.02 23.97 19.08
C PRO A 111 -2.15 25.13 18.08
N GLU A 112 -1.06 25.48 17.38
CA GLU A 112 -1.03 26.44 16.26
C GLU A 112 -1.61 25.90 14.93
N LYS A 113 -1.85 24.59 14.76
CA LYS A 113 -2.39 23.98 13.52
C LYS A 113 -3.91 23.70 13.53
N LEU A 114 -4.63 24.13 14.57
CA LEU A 114 -6.09 24.05 14.65
C LEU A 114 -6.70 25.44 14.36
N PRO A 115 -7.85 25.52 13.64
CA PRO A 115 -8.73 24.42 13.25
C PRO A 115 -8.29 23.68 11.98
N LEU A 116 -8.41 22.36 12.00
CA LEU A 116 -8.09 21.49 10.86
C LEU A 116 -9.30 21.37 9.92
N TYR A 117 -9.07 21.48 8.61
CA TYR A 117 -10.12 21.45 7.58
C TYR A 117 -9.62 20.73 6.33
N THR A 118 -10.16 19.54 6.02
CA THR A 118 -9.67 18.69 4.91
C THR A 118 -10.67 18.52 3.75
N VAL A 119 -11.75 19.31 3.73
CA VAL A 119 -12.77 19.22 2.65
C VAL A 119 -12.14 19.58 1.30
N PRO A 120 -12.17 18.68 0.29
CA PRO A 120 -11.46 18.88 -0.98
C PRO A 120 -12.20 19.79 -1.97
N TYR A 121 -13.44 20.16 -1.66
CA TYR A 121 -14.29 20.96 -2.54
C TYR A 121 -14.21 22.46 -2.23
N ARG A 122 -14.21 23.29 -3.27
CA ARG A 122 -14.42 24.75 -3.14
C ARG A 122 -15.87 25.06 -2.80
N GLN A 123 -16.11 26.25 -2.28
CA GLN A 123 -17.46 26.76 -2.06
C GLN A 123 -18.24 26.79 -3.38
N ASN A 124 -19.40 26.16 -3.40
CA ASN A 124 -20.35 26.28 -4.50
C ASN A 124 -20.94 27.71 -4.48
N ARG A 125 -20.68 28.47 -5.54
CA ARG A 125 -21.12 29.88 -5.67
C ARG A 125 -22.64 30.01 -5.71
N PHE A 126 -23.32 29.03 -6.31
CA PHE A 126 -24.76 29.03 -6.51
C PHE A 126 -25.49 28.15 -5.48
N PHE A 127 -24.86 27.81 -4.35
CA PHE A 127 -25.54 27.08 -3.29
C PHE A 127 -26.79 27.85 -2.84
N THR A 128 -27.96 27.25 -3.05
CA THR A 128 -29.24 27.94 -2.91
C THR A 128 -30.19 27.19 -1.99
N GLY A 129 -30.86 27.94 -1.11
CA GLY A 129 -31.79 27.39 -0.13
C GLY A 129 -31.09 26.44 0.85
N ARG A 130 -31.84 25.46 1.35
CA ARG A 130 -31.39 24.44 2.31
C ARG A 130 -31.07 24.95 3.71
N ASP A 131 -31.45 26.19 4.04
CA ASP A 131 -31.21 26.74 5.37
C ASP A 131 -31.97 25.95 6.44
N ASP A 132 -33.20 25.50 6.15
CA ASP A 132 -33.97 24.65 7.06
C ASP A 132 -33.32 23.28 7.26
N GLU A 133 -32.80 22.67 6.19
CA GLU A 133 -32.07 21.40 6.29
C GLU A 133 -30.73 21.56 7.03
N LEU A 134 -29.98 22.63 6.75
CA LEU A 134 -28.74 22.95 7.47
C LEU A 134 -29.01 23.25 8.94
N ASN A 135 -30.10 23.98 9.23
CA ASN A 135 -30.56 24.25 10.58
C ASN A 135 -31.04 22.97 11.25
N ALA A 136 -31.75 22.07 10.56
CA ALA A 136 -32.18 20.79 11.09
C ALA A 136 -31.00 19.87 11.40
N LEU A 137 -29.98 19.82 10.53
CA LEU A 137 -28.72 19.14 10.80
C LEU A 137 -28.03 19.76 12.02
N HIS A 138 -27.97 21.09 12.08
CA HIS A 138 -27.37 21.80 13.20
C HIS A 138 -28.12 21.53 14.51
N THR A 139 -29.44 21.65 14.52
CA THR A 139 -30.30 21.34 15.68
C THR A 139 -30.16 19.89 16.07
N TYR A 140 -30.13 18.93 15.14
CA TYR A 140 -29.92 17.52 15.46
C TYR A 140 -28.58 17.32 16.18
N PHE A 141 -27.49 17.87 15.64
CA PHE A 141 -26.16 17.73 16.20
C PHE A 141 -26.02 18.44 17.56
N PHE A 142 -26.66 19.59 17.75
CA PHE A 142 -26.52 20.43 18.95
C PHE A 142 -27.74 20.41 19.90
N ALA A 143 -28.73 19.54 19.66
CA ALA A 143 -29.94 19.41 20.50
C ALA A 143 -29.65 18.98 21.95
N PRO A 144 -28.69 18.08 22.23
CA PRO A 144 -28.36 17.72 23.61
C PRO A 144 -27.77 18.91 24.38
N SER A 145 -28.05 18.98 25.68
CA SER A 145 -27.47 19.98 26.59
C SER A 145 -25.93 19.91 26.66
N GLN A 146 -25.33 18.79 26.26
CA GLN A 146 -23.89 18.62 26.01
C GLN A 146 -23.66 18.01 24.61
N PRO A 147 -23.50 18.83 23.55
CA PRO A 147 -23.51 18.38 22.15
C PRO A 147 -22.48 17.31 21.78
N PHE A 148 -21.37 17.23 22.50
CA PHE A 148 -20.22 16.36 22.16
C PHE A 148 -20.01 15.21 23.17
N GLN A 149 -20.93 15.03 24.12
CA GLN A 149 -20.85 13.99 25.13
C GLN A 149 -20.99 12.58 24.52
N GLU A 150 -21.83 12.45 23.50
CA GLU A 150 -21.99 11.24 22.70
C GLU A 150 -21.87 11.58 21.22
N THR A 151 -21.34 10.65 20.44
CA THR A 151 -21.23 10.84 19.00
C THR A 151 -22.57 10.64 18.32
N ARG A 152 -23.04 11.70 17.65
CA ARG A 152 -24.25 11.68 16.84
C ARG A 152 -23.89 11.46 15.38
N ILE A 153 -24.58 10.51 14.76
CA ILE A 153 -24.40 10.15 13.35
C ILE A 153 -25.68 10.52 12.60
N GLN A 154 -25.52 11.19 11.46
CA GLN A 154 -26.62 11.57 10.57
C GLN A 154 -26.29 11.16 9.15
N ALA A 155 -27.15 10.35 8.53
CA ALA A 155 -26.99 9.93 7.13
C ALA A 155 -27.86 10.78 6.21
N LEU A 156 -27.27 11.42 5.21
CA LEU A 156 -27.94 12.09 4.11
C LEU A 156 -28.26 11.08 3.02
N SER A 157 -29.54 10.80 2.81
CA SER A 157 -30.01 9.88 1.77
C SER A 157 -30.87 10.60 0.74
N GLY A 158 -30.76 10.22 -0.53
CA GLY A 158 -31.53 10.80 -1.63
C GLY A 158 -31.02 10.38 -3.00
N LEU A 159 -31.77 10.77 -4.04
CA LEU A 159 -31.47 10.45 -5.44
C LEU A 159 -30.06 10.95 -5.87
N GLY A 160 -29.51 10.34 -6.93
CA GLY A 160 -28.30 10.86 -7.59
C GLY A 160 -28.51 12.31 -8.04
N GLY A 161 -27.50 13.17 -7.87
CA GLY A 161 -27.60 14.58 -8.26
C GLY A 161 -28.46 15.49 -7.36
N VAL A 162 -29.05 14.99 -6.26
CA VAL A 162 -29.87 15.81 -5.33
C VAL A 162 -29.05 16.81 -4.49
N GLY A 163 -27.71 16.73 -4.54
CA GLY A 163 -26.81 17.64 -3.84
C GLY A 163 -26.38 17.20 -2.43
N LYS A 164 -26.36 15.89 -2.13
CA LYS A 164 -25.93 15.36 -0.81
C LYS A 164 -24.52 15.81 -0.43
N THR A 165 -23.55 15.57 -1.31
CA THR A 165 -22.15 15.97 -1.15
C THR A 165 -22.03 17.49 -0.97
N GLN A 166 -22.76 18.27 -1.77
CA GLN A 166 -22.77 19.74 -1.68
C GLN A 166 -23.39 20.25 -0.37
N LEU A 167 -24.45 19.61 0.14
CA LEU A 167 -25.04 19.94 1.44
C LEU A 167 -24.06 19.65 2.59
N ALA A 168 -23.30 18.55 2.51
CA ALA A 168 -22.26 18.21 3.48
C ALA A 168 -21.10 19.22 3.45
N VAL A 169 -20.64 19.62 2.25
CA VAL A 169 -19.62 20.66 2.06
C VAL A 169 -20.07 21.99 2.67
N GLU A 170 -21.30 22.44 2.40
CA GLU A 170 -21.79 23.72 2.91
C GLU A 170 -22.03 23.68 4.43
N TYR A 171 -22.51 22.55 4.97
CA TYR A 171 -22.61 22.36 6.42
C TYR A 171 -21.23 22.47 7.09
N ALA A 172 -20.21 21.76 6.57
CA ALA A 172 -18.84 21.84 7.06
C ALA A 172 -18.32 23.29 7.07
N ARG A 173 -18.58 24.03 5.99
CA ARG A 173 -18.13 25.41 5.84
C ARG A 173 -18.80 26.34 6.86
N ARG A 174 -20.13 26.32 6.97
CA ARG A 174 -20.89 27.20 7.88
C ARG A 174 -20.64 26.87 9.35
N SER A 175 -20.38 25.60 9.65
CA SER A 175 -20.10 25.13 11.01
C SER A 175 -18.61 25.13 11.37
N LYS A 176 -17.73 25.64 10.50
CA LYS A 176 -16.26 25.64 10.68
C LYS A 176 -15.79 26.16 12.04
N GLN A 177 -16.43 27.19 12.58
CA GLN A 177 -16.05 27.76 13.89
C GLN A 177 -16.52 26.94 15.10
N LYS A 178 -17.43 25.98 14.90
CA LYS A 178 -18.00 25.14 15.96
C LYS A 178 -17.18 23.89 16.22
N TYR A 179 -16.40 23.46 15.23
CA TYR A 179 -15.54 22.28 15.30
C TYR A 179 -14.06 22.66 15.35
N GLN A 180 -13.26 21.88 16.05
CA GLN A 180 -11.79 21.99 16.05
C GLN A 180 -11.19 21.28 14.84
N ALA A 181 -11.84 20.22 14.36
CA ALA A 181 -11.41 19.46 13.19
C ALA A 181 -12.62 19.10 12.32
N ILE A 182 -12.53 19.36 11.02
CA ILE A 182 -13.48 18.88 10.01
C ILE A 182 -12.70 18.01 9.02
N LEU A 183 -13.02 16.72 9.03
CA LEU A 183 -12.37 15.70 8.22
C LEU A 183 -13.30 15.24 7.11
N TRP A 184 -12.76 15.10 5.90
CA TRP A 184 -13.44 14.53 4.74
C TRP A 184 -12.77 13.23 4.31
N LEU A 185 -13.57 12.20 4.07
CA LEU A 185 -13.13 10.90 3.56
C LEU A 185 -14.08 10.44 2.45
N ASN A 186 -13.54 10.11 1.27
CA ASN A 186 -14.30 9.38 0.26
C ASN A 186 -14.40 7.92 0.72
N ALA A 187 -15.63 7.46 0.96
CA ALA A 187 -15.95 6.16 1.52
C ALA A 187 -16.56 5.18 0.50
N SER A 188 -16.32 5.44 -0.79
CA SER A 188 -16.59 4.47 -1.85
C SER A 188 -15.74 3.22 -1.61
N SER A 189 -16.35 2.05 -1.83
CA SER A 189 -15.67 0.75 -1.62
C SER A 189 -14.40 0.59 -2.48
N ARG A 190 -14.32 1.32 -3.60
CA ARG A 190 -13.18 1.27 -4.54
C ARG A 190 -12.00 2.16 -4.12
N ASP A 191 -12.23 3.28 -3.42
CA ASP A 191 -11.20 4.29 -3.15
C ASP A 191 -10.84 4.47 -1.66
N ILE A 192 -11.49 3.74 -0.76
CA ILE A 192 -11.33 3.91 0.70
C ILE A 192 -9.87 3.79 1.16
N LYS A 193 -9.08 2.87 0.60
CA LYS A 193 -7.66 2.66 0.98
C LYS A 193 -6.81 3.91 0.74
N ALA A 194 -6.95 4.51 -0.45
CA ALA A 194 -6.23 5.73 -0.81
C ALA A 194 -6.71 6.91 0.04
N ALA A 195 -8.03 7.03 0.25
CA ALA A 195 -8.62 8.08 1.07
C ALA A 195 -8.12 8.03 2.54
N LEU A 196 -8.05 6.83 3.14
CA LEU A 196 -7.53 6.63 4.50
C LEU A 196 -6.06 7.03 4.60
N ARG A 197 -5.26 6.72 3.58
CA ARG A 197 -3.84 7.08 3.52
C ARG A 197 -3.65 8.60 3.52
N VAL A 198 -4.36 9.29 2.63
CA VAL A 198 -4.32 10.77 2.54
C VAL A 198 -4.71 11.39 3.88
N LEU A 199 -5.75 10.86 4.53
CA LEU A 199 -6.20 11.37 5.81
C LEU A 199 -5.18 11.12 6.94
N VAL A 200 -4.55 9.95 6.98
CA VAL A 200 -3.46 9.62 7.92
C VAL A 200 -2.28 10.58 7.76
N ASP A 201 -1.88 10.86 6.53
CA ASP A 201 -0.76 11.77 6.23
C ASP A 201 -1.11 13.22 6.61
N GLN A 202 -2.32 13.68 6.28
CA GLN A 202 -2.82 15.02 6.65
C GLN A 202 -2.90 15.21 8.17
N LEU A 203 -3.28 14.16 8.90
CA LEU A 203 -3.31 14.15 10.36
C LEU A 203 -1.93 13.92 10.98
N SER A 204 -0.90 13.65 10.17
CA SER A 204 0.45 13.30 10.61
C SER A 204 0.44 12.15 11.62
N LEU A 205 -0.45 11.17 11.43
CA LEU A 205 -0.57 10.02 12.32
C LEU A 205 0.54 9.02 12.04
N VAL A 206 1.28 8.69 13.09
CA VAL A 206 2.25 7.60 13.04
C VAL A 206 1.49 6.29 13.21
N VAL A 207 1.19 5.63 12.09
CA VAL A 207 0.57 4.29 12.10
C VAL A 207 1.69 3.25 12.13
N GLU A 208 1.63 2.33 13.10
CA GLU A 208 2.61 1.24 13.20
C GLU A 208 2.54 0.33 11.96
N GLU A 209 3.66 0.25 11.24
CA GLU A 209 3.75 -0.57 10.05
C GLU A 209 3.68 -2.08 10.37
N PRO A 210 3.00 -2.87 9.51
CA PRO A 210 2.40 -2.46 8.24
C PRO A 210 1.08 -1.72 8.41
N ILE A 211 0.88 -0.75 7.53
CA ILE A 211 -0.27 0.17 7.50
C ILE A 211 -1.46 -0.60 6.96
N ASP A 212 -2.20 -1.27 7.84
CA ASP A 212 -3.48 -1.91 7.54
C ASP A 212 -4.57 -0.87 7.35
N GLU A 213 -5.53 -1.08 6.45
CA GLU A 213 -6.78 -0.30 6.44
C GLU A 213 -7.41 -0.31 7.83
N GLN A 214 -7.47 -1.48 8.49
CA GLN A 214 -8.00 -1.57 9.86
C GLN A 214 -7.17 -0.82 10.89
N LYS A 215 -5.86 -0.70 10.71
CA LYS A 215 -4.95 0.00 11.63
C LYS A 215 -4.99 1.50 11.38
N GLN A 216 -5.08 1.94 10.12
CA GLN A 216 -5.35 3.33 9.76
C GLN A 216 -6.68 3.77 10.34
N MET A 217 -7.72 2.95 10.17
CA MET A 217 -9.03 3.20 10.75
C MET A 217 -8.98 3.25 12.28
N LYS A 218 -8.29 2.30 12.92
CA LYS A 218 -8.07 2.32 14.38
C LYS A 218 -7.27 3.56 14.82
N ALA A 219 -6.26 3.98 14.07
CA ALA A 219 -5.44 5.15 14.38
C ALA A 219 -6.23 6.44 14.23
N ILE A 220 -7.01 6.60 13.15
CA ILE A 220 -7.92 7.72 12.93
C ILE A 220 -9.00 7.73 14.04
N LYS A 221 -9.64 6.59 14.31
CA LYS A 221 -10.63 6.45 15.39
C LYS A 221 -10.03 6.76 16.75
N HIS A 222 -8.82 6.31 17.01
CA HIS A 222 -8.08 6.61 18.24
C HIS A 222 -7.79 8.11 18.34
N TRP A 223 -7.28 8.73 17.29
CA TRP A 223 -7.05 10.17 17.24
C TRP A 223 -8.34 10.95 17.52
N LEU A 224 -9.45 10.58 16.87
CA LEU A 224 -10.76 11.20 17.09
C LEU A 224 -11.26 11.06 18.53
N ARG A 225 -10.91 9.99 19.27
CA ARG A 225 -11.28 9.84 20.69
C ARG A 225 -10.65 10.90 21.60
N PHE A 226 -9.47 11.41 21.24
CA PHE A 226 -8.74 12.41 22.02
C PHE A 226 -8.96 13.84 21.54
N GLN A 227 -9.66 14.01 20.41
CA GLN A 227 -10.08 15.32 19.95
C GLN A 227 -11.46 15.67 20.49
N GLU A 228 -11.66 16.95 20.80
CA GLU A 228 -12.96 17.49 21.17
C GLU A 228 -13.52 18.33 20.03
N ARG A 229 -14.83 18.21 19.77
CA ARG A 229 -15.55 18.98 18.74
C ARG A 229 -15.04 18.67 17.34
N TRP A 230 -14.95 17.40 16.95
CA TRP A 230 -14.64 17.01 15.57
C TRP A 230 -15.90 16.74 14.74
N LEU A 231 -15.81 16.89 13.43
CA LEU A 231 -16.81 16.48 12.43
C LEU A 231 -16.13 15.58 11.39
N LEU A 232 -16.61 14.35 11.24
CA LEU A 232 -16.15 13.41 10.20
C LEU A 232 -17.22 13.27 9.12
N ILE A 233 -16.86 13.58 7.87
CA ILE A 233 -17.73 13.44 6.70
C ILE A 233 -17.27 12.23 5.88
N LEU A 234 -18.17 11.24 5.74
CA LEU A 234 -17.97 10.08 4.88
C LEU A 234 -18.83 10.24 3.62
N ASP A 235 -18.20 10.50 2.48
CA ASP A 235 -18.89 10.74 1.21
C ASP A 235 -18.99 9.46 0.38
N SER A 236 -20.14 9.21 -0.24
CA SER A 236 -20.45 8.03 -1.05
C SER A 236 -20.20 6.71 -0.31
N LEU A 237 -20.75 6.62 0.90
CA LEU A 237 -20.59 5.45 1.76
C LEU A 237 -21.38 4.25 1.22
N ASP A 238 -20.66 3.23 0.76
CA ASP A 238 -21.24 1.96 0.30
C ASP A 238 -21.19 0.85 1.37
N ASP A 239 -20.12 0.82 2.18
CA ASP A 239 -19.92 -0.17 3.24
C ASP A 239 -20.17 0.44 4.64
N PHE A 240 -21.24 -0.01 5.30
CA PHE A 240 -21.60 0.47 6.65
C PHE A 240 -20.66 -0.04 7.75
N SER A 241 -19.86 -1.08 7.48
CA SER A 241 -18.87 -1.60 8.44
C SER A 241 -17.83 -0.54 8.83
N LEU A 242 -17.62 0.45 7.96
CA LEU A 242 -16.67 1.54 8.16
C LEU A 242 -17.06 2.46 9.33
N ILE A 243 -18.35 2.58 9.64
CA ILE A 243 -18.84 3.42 10.75
C ILE A 243 -18.29 2.89 12.07
N ASP A 244 -18.44 1.59 12.32
CA ASP A 244 -17.95 0.94 13.54
C ASP A 244 -16.42 0.97 13.65
N GLN A 245 -15.72 1.07 12.53
CA GLN A 245 -14.26 1.05 12.49
C GLN A 245 -13.64 2.44 12.63
N LEU A 246 -14.28 3.50 12.11
CA LEU A 246 -13.75 4.87 12.09
C LEU A 246 -14.35 5.81 13.12
N VAL A 247 -15.65 5.67 13.42
CA VAL A 247 -16.39 6.62 14.24
C VAL A 247 -16.30 6.20 15.71
N PRO A 248 -15.74 7.03 16.62
CA PRO A 248 -15.79 6.77 18.05
C PRO A 248 -17.14 7.17 18.67
N ASN A 249 -17.38 6.77 19.92
CA ASN A 249 -18.68 6.92 20.57
C ASN A 249 -18.90 8.30 21.25
N GLN A 250 -17.88 9.15 21.28
CA GLN A 250 -17.90 10.44 21.96
C GLN A 250 -16.94 11.46 21.29
N GLY A 251 -17.12 12.75 21.59
CA GLY A 251 -16.18 13.80 21.24
C GLY A 251 -16.48 14.58 19.95
N GLY A 252 -17.45 14.13 19.13
CA GLY A 252 -17.77 14.78 17.87
C GLY A 252 -18.93 14.15 17.10
N HIS A 253 -19.12 14.59 15.85
CA HIS A 253 -20.26 14.25 15.01
C HIS A 253 -19.82 13.57 13.70
N ALA A 254 -20.66 12.69 13.16
CA ALA A 254 -20.44 12.07 11.85
C ALA A 254 -21.59 12.39 10.89
N LEU A 255 -21.24 12.81 9.67
CA LEU A 255 -22.17 13.08 8.58
C LEU A 255 -21.86 12.15 7.41
N LEU A 256 -22.83 11.38 6.96
CA LEU A 256 -22.66 10.37 5.92
C LEU A 256 -23.44 10.78 4.67
N THR A 257 -22.92 10.55 3.46
CA THR A 257 -23.74 10.59 2.24
C THR A 257 -23.89 9.17 1.70
N VAL A 258 -25.14 8.76 1.45
CA VAL A 258 -25.48 7.39 1.00
C VAL A 258 -26.43 7.41 -0.19
N HIS A 259 -26.40 6.35 -1.00
CA HIS A 259 -27.39 6.12 -2.05
C HIS A 259 -28.70 5.56 -1.47
N TYR A 260 -29.82 5.84 -2.15
CA TYR A 260 -31.18 5.60 -1.64
C TYR A 260 -31.48 4.11 -1.32
N GLN A 261 -30.77 3.17 -1.95
CA GLN A 261 -31.02 1.73 -1.82
C GLN A 261 -30.28 1.06 -0.65
N SER A 262 -29.42 1.78 0.09
CA SER A 262 -28.46 1.16 1.01
C SER A 262 -28.77 1.32 2.49
N THR A 263 -29.96 1.77 2.90
CA THR A 263 -30.19 2.19 4.30
C THR A 263 -30.42 1.04 5.29
N GLY A 264 -29.47 0.84 6.23
CA GLY A 264 -29.61 -0.02 7.43
C GLY A 264 -29.95 0.76 8.72
N THR A 265 -30.03 0.06 9.87
CA THR A 265 -30.48 0.58 11.19
C THR A 265 -29.50 1.48 11.96
N PHE A 266 -28.33 1.82 11.42
CA PHE A 266 -27.19 2.36 12.18
C PHE A 266 -27.11 3.88 12.30
N ALA A 267 -27.94 4.64 11.58
CA ALA A 267 -27.95 6.10 11.65
C ALA A 267 -29.36 6.66 11.52
N HIS A 268 -29.60 7.83 12.13
CA HIS A 268 -30.78 8.60 11.81
C HIS A 268 -30.66 9.03 10.33
N VAL A 269 -31.67 8.75 9.51
CA VAL A 269 -31.66 9.07 8.08
C VAL A 269 -32.36 10.40 7.86
N PHE A 270 -31.64 11.35 7.27
CA PHE A 270 -32.17 12.61 6.80
C PHE A 270 -32.35 12.50 5.29
N HIS A 271 -33.60 12.39 4.86
CA HIS A 271 -33.92 12.37 3.45
C HIS A 271 -33.77 13.77 2.86
N VAL A 272 -32.72 13.95 2.06
CA VAL A 272 -32.51 15.16 1.29
C VAL A 272 -33.51 15.14 0.14
N LYS A 273 -34.58 15.92 0.30
CA LYS A 273 -35.59 16.11 -0.74
C LYS A 273 -35.00 16.90 -1.89
N PRO A 274 -35.53 16.81 -3.11
CA PRO A 274 -35.23 17.81 -4.14
C PRO A 274 -35.56 19.23 -3.66
N MET A 275 -34.94 20.23 -4.25
CA MET A 275 -35.23 21.64 -3.99
C MET A 275 -36.71 21.92 -4.25
N ASP A 276 -37.34 22.73 -3.40
CA ASP A 276 -38.69 23.18 -3.69
C ASP A 276 -38.71 24.14 -4.88
N ARG A 277 -39.92 24.49 -5.31
CA ARG A 277 -40.17 25.30 -6.50
C ARG A 277 -39.57 26.71 -6.39
N GLN A 278 -39.50 27.26 -5.18
CA GLN A 278 -38.95 28.60 -4.94
C GLN A 278 -37.43 28.55 -4.87
N GLN A 279 -36.86 27.56 -4.19
CA GLN A 279 -35.43 27.32 -4.10
C GLN A 279 -34.83 27.02 -5.47
N GLY A 280 -35.47 26.17 -6.27
CA GLY A 280 -35.03 25.87 -7.62
C GLY A 280 -35.14 27.07 -8.56
N ALA A 281 -36.20 27.89 -8.42
CA ALA A 281 -36.31 29.15 -9.18
C ALA A 281 -35.19 30.12 -8.83
N LEU A 282 -34.92 30.31 -7.52
CA LEU A 282 -33.84 31.16 -7.04
C LEU A 282 -32.47 30.69 -7.54
N PHE A 283 -32.25 29.37 -7.55
CA PHE A 283 -31.01 28.78 -8.05
C PHE A 283 -30.81 29.13 -9.51
N LEU A 284 -31.84 28.90 -10.35
CA LEU A 284 -31.80 29.20 -11.78
C LEU A 284 -31.55 30.68 -12.03
N LEU A 285 -32.30 31.57 -11.38
CA LEU A 285 -32.15 33.03 -11.57
C LEU A 285 -30.73 33.52 -11.28
N ARG A 286 -30.07 32.96 -10.26
CA ARG A 286 -28.66 33.26 -9.94
C ARG A 286 -27.70 32.64 -10.93
N ARG A 287 -27.92 31.36 -11.28
CA ARG A 287 -27.08 30.60 -12.20
C ARG A 287 -27.09 31.18 -13.61
N THR A 288 -28.21 31.74 -14.06
CA THR A 288 -28.37 32.38 -15.37
C THR A 288 -28.03 33.87 -15.36
N GLY A 289 -27.54 34.42 -14.25
CA GLY A 289 -27.14 35.84 -14.14
C GLY A 289 -28.28 36.87 -14.21
N ILE A 290 -29.55 36.44 -14.15
CA ILE A 290 -30.72 37.35 -14.13
C ILE A 290 -30.73 38.17 -12.85
N ILE A 291 -30.27 37.57 -11.75
CA ILE A 291 -30.00 38.26 -10.48
C ILE A 291 -28.57 37.93 -10.03
N GLU A 292 -27.99 38.79 -9.19
CA GLU A 292 -26.64 38.58 -8.66
C GLU A 292 -26.52 37.27 -7.85
N GLU A 293 -25.31 36.69 -7.79
CA GLU A 293 -25.04 35.36 -7.18
C GLU A 293 -25.56 35.19 -5.74
N GLN A 294 -25.74 36.28 -4.99
CA GLN A 294 -26.23 36.29 -3.59
C GLN A 294 -27.58 36.99 -3.41
N ALA A 295 -28.18 37.52 -4.47
CA ALA A 295 -29.45 38.25 -4.41
C ALA A 295 -30.62 37.34 -4.01
N GLN A 296 -31.60 37.90 -3.32
CA GLN A 296 -32.82 37.19 -2.90
C GLN A 296 -33.89 37.25 -4.01
N LEU A 297 -34.96 36.46 -3.86
CA LEU A 297 -36.02 36.34 -4.88
C LEU A 297 -36.73 37.67 -5.24
N ASP A 298 -36.69 38.65 -4.34
CA ASP A 298 -37.26 39.99 -4.53
C ASP A 298 -36.50 40.85 -5.54
N ALA A 299 -35.26 40.50 -5.87
CA ALA A 299 -34.48 41.15 -6.91
C ALA A 299 -34.93 40.78 -8.34
N ALA A 300 -35.67 39.68 -8.50
CA ALA A 300 -36.17 39.23 -9.80
C ALA A 300 -37.52 39.88 -10.16
N SER A 301 -37.76 40.07 -11.46
CA SER A 301 -39.09 40.46 -11.93
C SER A 301 -40.12 39.37 -11.64
N ARG A 302 -41.41 39.75 -11.50
CA ARG A 302 -42.48 38.78 -11.25
C ARG A 302 -42.61 37.75 -12.39
N ASP A 303 -42.32 38.16 -13.61
CA ASP A 303 -42.43 37.33 -14.80
C ASP A 303 -41.27 36.34 -14.86
N ASP A 304 -40.03 36.78 -14.65
CA ASP A 304 -38.84 35.90 -14.63
C ASP A 304 -38.93 34.85 -13.52
N TYR A 305 -39.41 35.24 -12.34
CA TYR A 305 -39.64 34.31 -11.23
C TYR A 305 -40.70 33.25 -11.57
N ALA A 306 -41.80 33.64 -12.22
CA ALA A 306 -42.87 32.71 -12.60
C ALA A 306 -42.37 31.65 -13.60
N ILE A 307 -41.53 32.07 -14.54
CA ILE A 307 -40.94 31.17 -15.54
C ILE A 307 -39.86 30.28 -14.91
N ALA A 308 -38.93 30.84 -14.12
CA ALA A 308 -37.91 30.07 -13.41
C ALA A 308 -38.52 29.00 -12.49
N LYS A 309 -39.62 29.35 -11.81
CA LYS A 309 -40.39 28.41 -10.98
C LYS A 309 -40.99 27.27 -11.82
N SER A 310 -41.52 27.58 -13.00
CA SER A 310 -42.08 26.56 -13.91
C SER A 310 -40.99 25.61 -14.42
N VAL A 311 -39.81 26.14 -14.76
CA VAL A 311 -38.64 25.31 -15.12
C VAL A 311 -38.21 24.43 -13.95
N ALA A 312 -38.05 25.00 -12.76
CA ALA A 312 -37.65 24.24 -11.57
C ALA A 312 -38.64 23.13 -11.20
N GLU A 313 -39.95 23.42 -11.32
CA GLU A 313 -41.01 22.44 -11.15
C GLU A 313 -40.85 21.27 -12.13
N ARG A 314 -40.50 21.57 -13.37
CA ARG A 314 -40.40 20.56 -14.42
C ARG A 314 -39.16 19.69 -14.30
N LEU A 315 -38.05 20.27 -13.85
CA LEU A 315 -36.80 19.56 -13.60
C LEU A 315 -36.80 18.74 -12.31
N GLY A 316 -37.88 18.82 -11.52
CA GLY A 316 -38.05 18.06 -10.29
C GLY A 316 -37.15 18.53 -9.15
N GLY A 317 -36.60 19.75 -9.23
CA GLY A 317 -35.79 20.35 -8.16
C GLY A 317 -34.43 19.69 -7.91
N LEU A 318 -33.88 18.93 -8.87
CA LEU A 318 -32.56 18.31 -8.74
C LEU A 318 -31.45 19.34 -9.03
N PRO A 319 -30.56 19.67 -8.09
CA PRO A 319 -29.53 20.70 -8.28
C PRO A 319 -28.60 20.45 -9.47
N LEU A 320 -28.19 19.20 -9.71
CA LEU A 320 -27.36 18.86 -10.88
C LEU A 320 -28.07 19.20 -12.20
N VAL A 321 -29.36 18.92 -12.31
CA VAL A 321 -30.17 19.20 -13.50
C VAL A 321 -30.44 20.69 -13.64
N LEU A 322 -30.67 21.38 -12.53
CA LEU A 322 -30.83 22.84 -12.52
C LEU A 322 -29.54 23.55 -12.94
N ASP A 323 -28.38 23.06 -12.51
CA ASP A 323 -27.08 23.58 -12.92
C ASP A 323 -26.84 23.37 -14.42
N GLN A 324 -27.13 22.17 -14.93
CA GLN A 324 -27.05 21.87 -16.36
C GLN A 324 -28.05 22.71 -17.19
N ALA A 325 -29.28 22.89 -16.71
CA ALA A 325 -30.26 23.74 -17.37
C ALA A 325 -29.84 25.22 -17.35
N GLY A 326 -29.29 25.69 -16.22
CA GLY A 326 -28.77 27.05 -16.09
C GLY A 326 -27.58 27.30 -17.02
N ALA A 327 -26.65 26.35 -17.08
CA ALA A 327 -25.53 26.37 -18.04
C ALA A 327 -26.05 26.41 -19.48
N TYR A 328 -27.03 25.57 -19.82
CA TYR A 328 -27.65 25.59 -21.14
C TYR A 328 -28.26 26.97 -21.47
N ILE A 329 -29.00 27.58 -20.54
CA ILE A 329 -29.64 28.88 -20.75
C ILE A 329 -28.61 30.00 -20.94
N GLU A 330 -27.58 30.03 -20.09
CA GLU A 330 -26.52 31.04 -20.17
C GLU A 330 -25.76 30.96 -21.49
N GLU A 331 -25.44 29.74 -21.92
CA GLU A 331 -24.63 29.54 -23.10
C GLU A 331 -25.44 29.62 -24.39
N THR A 332 -26.72 29.17 -24.42
CA THR A 332 -27.56 29.11 -25.64
C THR A 332 -28.03 30.51 -26.09
N PRO A 333 -27.75 30.97 -27.33
CA PRO A 333 -27.93 32.36 -27.69
C PRO A 333 -29.43 32.59 -27.90
N LEU A 334 -29.95 33.71 -27.38
CA LEU A 334 -31.39 34.02 -27.44
C LEU A 334 -32.29 33.02 -26.67
N CYS A 335 -31.71 32.11 -25.88
CA CYS A 335 -32.48 31.25 -25.00
C CYS A 335 -32.62 31.93 -23.63
N ASP A 336 -33.82 32.39 -23.31
CA ASP A 336 -34.17 32.77 -21.95
C ASP A 336 -34.85 31.60 -21.21
N LEU A 337 -35.28 31.81 -19.97
CA LEU A 337 -35.98 30.80 -19.19
C LEU A 337 -37.24 30.26 -19.89
N ALA A 338 -37.95 31.11 -20.65
CA ALA A 338 -39.18 30.73 -21.35
C ALA A 338 -38.88 29.91 -22.61
N GLY A 339 -37.84 30.32 -23.33
CA GLY A 339 -37.26 29.58 -24.44
C GLY A 339 -36.84 28.18 -24.01
N TYR A 340 -36.12 28.06 -22.91
CA TYR A 340 -35.70 26.76 -22.37
C TYR A 340 -36.88 25.85 -22.06
N LEU A 341 -37.90 26.35 -21.36
CA LEU A 341 -39.07 25.54 -21.03
C LEU A 341 -39.79 25.03 -22.28
N THR A 342 -39.88 25.87 -23.32
CA THR A 342 -40.52 25.50 -24.59
C THR A 342 -39.74 24.39 -25.30
N VAL A 343 -38.41 24.52 -25.37
CA VAL A 343 -37.54 23.52 -25.99
C VAL A 343 -37.53 22.23 -25.18
N TYR A 344 -37.54 22.32 -23.86
CA TYR A 344 -37.63 21.19 -22.94
C TYR A 344 -38.89 20.36 -23.15
N GLU A 345 -40.07 20.98 -23.21
CA GLU A 345 -41.32 20.24 -23.43
C GLU A 345 -41.36 19.55 -24.79
N ARG A 346 -40.83 20.22 -25.83
CA ARG A 346 -40.72 19.64 -27.17
C ARG A 346 -39.83 18.40 -27.15
N GLU A 347 -38.65 18.50 -26.54
CA GLU A 347 -37.70 17.39 -26.52
C GLU A 347 -38.16 16.24 -25.63
N ARG A 348 -38.78 16.55 -24.50
CA ARG A 348 -39.46 15.59 -23.65
C ARG A 348 -40.50 14.78 -24.43
N ALA A 349 -41.35 15.45 -25.22
CA ALA A 349 -42.34 14.78 -26.06
C ALA A 349 -41.68 13.91 -27.15
N ASN A 350 -40.58 14.38 -27.75
CA ASN A 350 -39.82 13.60 -28.73
C ASN A 350 -39.25 12.31 -28.13
N LEU A 351 -38.57 12.41 -26.98
CA LEU A 351 -37.95 11.27 -26.30
C LEU A 351 -38.99 10.25 -25.82
N LEU A 352 -40.14 10.72 -25.30
CA LEU A 352 -41.27 9.86 -24.94
C LEU A 352 -41.83 9.09 -26.14
N ASN A 353 -41.96 9.75 -27.28
CA ASN A 353 -42.45 9.13 -28.52
C ASN A 353 -41.46 8.13 -29.11
N GLN A 354 -40.15 8.35 -28.93
CA GLN A 354 -39.10 7.45 -29.43
C GLN A 354 -38.86 6.23 -28.53
N ARG A 355 -38.94 6.38 -27.21
CA ARG A 355 -38.52 5.34 -26.24
C ARG A 355 -39.66 4.61 -25.53
N GLY A 356 -40.89 5.14 -25.56
CA GLY A 356 -42.07 4.53 -24.92
C GLY A 356 -42.09 4.58 -23.38
N LYS A 357 -40.96 4.34 -22.71
CA LYS A 357 -40.71 4.58 -21.26
C LYS A 357 -39.25 4.98 -21.04
N PHE A 358 -38.98 5.83 -20.04
CA PHE A 358 -37.63 6.10 -19.55
C PHE A 358 -37.10 4.90 -18.75
N SER A 359 -35.77 4.72 -18.71
CA SER A 359 -35.15 3.68 -17.87
C SER A 359 -35.47 3.94 -16.40
N GLU A 360 -35.64 2.89 -15.59
CA GLU A 360 -35.88 3.05 -14.14
C GLU A 360 -34.67 3.65 -13.39
N ASN A 361 -33.50 3.69 -14.04
CA ASN A 361 -32.23 4.05 -13.43
C ASN A 361 -32.03 5.56 -13.30
N HIS A 362 -32.62 6.39 -14.18
CA HIS A 362 -32.43 7.84 -14.18
C HIS A 362 -33.76 8.62 -14.32
N PRO A 363 -33.99 9.68 -13.53
CA PRO A 363 -35.13 10.58 -13.70
C PRO A 363 -35.24 11.16 -15.11
N GLU A 364 -36.47 11.23 -15.64
CA GLU A 364 -36.82 11.85 -16.92
C GLU A 364 -36.19 13.24 -17.11
N SER A 365 -36.16 14.06 -16.05
CA SER A 365 -35.60 15.40 -16.12
C SER A 365 -34.11 15.44 -16.41
N ILE A 366 -33.34 14.50 -15.86
CA ILE A 366 -31.90 14.36 -16.14
C ILE A 366 -31.70 14.04 -17.63
N MET A 367 -32.45 13.06 -18.13
CA MET A 367 -32.33 12.60 -19.51
C MET A 367 -32.63 13.72 -20.51
N VAL A 368 -33.72 14.44 -20.33
CA VAL A 368 -34.12 15.53 -21.24
C VAL A 368 -33.10 16.66 -21.21
N THR A 369 -32.69 17.13 -20.02
CA THR A 369 -31.76 18.26 -19.89
C THR A 369 -30.38 17.95 -20.46
N LEU A 370 -29.84 16.75 -20.19
CA LEU A 370 -28.57 16.32 -20.79
C LEU A 370 -28.68 16.15 -22.31
N SER A 371 -29.77 15.58 -22.81
CA SER A 371 -29.99 15.45 -24.26
C SER A 371 -30.01 16.80 -24.97
N LEU A 372 -30.62 17.82 -24.35
CA LEU A 372 -30.59 19.19 -24.86
C LEU A 372 -29.18 19.76 -24.88
N ALA A 373 -28.44 19.65 -23.77
CA ALA A 373 -27.06 20.09 -23.69
C ALA A 373 -26.20 19.41 -24.75
N PHE A 374 -26.35 18.10 -24.95
CA PHE A 374 -25.61 17.36 -25.97
C PHE A 374 -25.97 17.82 -27.38
N ALA A 375 -27.25 18.06 -27.67
CA ALA A 375 -27.70 18.52 -28.98
C ALA A 375 -27.18 19.93 -29.32
N GLU A 376 -27.12 20.83 -28.33
CA GLU A 376 -26.61 22.18 -28.52
C GLU A 376 -25.08 22.21 -28.64
N VAL A 377 -24.38 21.48 -27.78
CA VAL A 377 -22.92 21.31 -27.88
C VAL A 377 -22.57 20.67 -29.24
N ALA A 378 -23.33 19.67 -29.70
CA ALA A 378 -23.15 19.06 -31.03
C ALA A 378 -23.26 20.08 -32.17
N GLN A 379 -24.19 21.04 -32.08
CA GLN A 379 -24.39 22.06 -33.11
C GLN A 379 -23.28 23.12 -33.11
N ARG A 380 -22.81 23.52 -31.93
CA ARG A 380 -21.78 24.56 -31.77
C ARG A 380 -20.38 24.06 -32.03
N CYS A 381 -20.05 22.95 -31.41
CA CYS A 381 -18.74 22.33 -31.44
C CYS A 381 -18.95 20.81 -31.53
N PRO A 382 -19.16 20.28 -32.75
CA PRO A 382 -19.32 18.83 -32.95
C PRO A 382 -18.20 18.02 -32.30
N ASP A 383 -16.99 18.56 -32.29
CA ASP A 383 -15.80 17.95 -31.72
C ASP A 383 -15.88 17.75 -30.20
N ALA A 384 -16.56 18.66 -29.48
CA ALA A 384 -16.78 18.54 -28.05
C ALA A 384 -17.62 17.31 -27.69
N ILE A 385 -18.60 16.95 -28.54
CA ILE A 385 -19.40 15.74 -28.34
C ILE A 385 -18.59 14.48 -28.59
N GLU A 386 -17.73 14.48 -29.59
CA GLU A 386 -16.84 13.33 -29.82
C GLU A 386 -15.86 13.14 -28.65
N LEU A 387 -15.36 14.24 -28.07
CA LEU A 387 -14.56 14.20 -26.86
C LEU A 387 -15.35 13.70 -25.63
N LEU A 388 -16.60 14.12 -25.49
CA LEU A 388 -17.48 13.66 -24.40
C LEU A 388 -17.79 12.16 -24.50
N ARG A 389 -17.98 11.64 -25.72
CA ARG A 389 -18.17 10.21 -25.98
C ARG A 389 -16.96 9.40 -25.55
N LEU A 390 -15.76 9.90 -25.82
CA LEU A 390 -14.52 9.28 -25.33
C LEU A 390 -14.46 9.29 -23.79
N PHE A 391 -14.80 10.41 -23.14
CA PHE A 391 -14.76 10.53 -21.67
C PHE A 391 -15.73 9.60 -20.97
N ALA A 392 -16.82 9.20 -21.64
CA ALA A 392 -17.76 8.24 -21.08
C ALA A 392 -17.13 6.87 -20.79
N PHE A 393 -16.03 6.51 -21.47
CA PHE A 393 -15.32 5.24 -21.31
C PHE A 393 -14.04 5.33 -20.46
N LEU A 394 -13.67 6.52 -20.00
CA LEU A 394 -12.54 6.73 -19.09
C LEU A 394 -12.97 6.62 -17.63
N HIS A 395 -12.00 6.47 -16.72
CA HIS A 395 -12.28 6.53 -15.29
C HIS A 395 -12.77 7.95 -14.92
N PRO A 396 -13.87 8.10 -14.16
CA PRO A 396 -14.57 9.38 -13.96
C PRO A 396 -13.71 10.45 -13.28
N ASP A 397 -12.78 10.03 -12.43
CA ASP A 397 -11.87 10.90 -11.70
C ASP A 397 -10.44 10.84 -12.22
N SER A 398 -9.72 11.95 -12.02
CA SER A 398 -8.29 12.07 -12.27
C SER A 398 -7.87 11.77 -13.72
N ILE A 399 -8.62 12.27 -14.70
CA ILE A 399 -8.27 12.18 -16.13
C ILE A 399 -7.17 13.21 -16.43
N PRO A 400 -5.91 12.83 -16.72
CA PRO A 400 -4.85 13.82 -16.93
C PRO A 400 -5.03 14.52 -18.29
N GLY A 401 -5.11 15.86 -18.30
CA GLY A 401 -5.34 16.62 -19.55
C GLY A 401 -4.22 16.44 -20.59
N GLU A 402 -2.99 16.20 -20.14
CA GLU A 402 -1.81 15.98 -20.99
C GLU A 402 -1.92 14.70 -21.84
N MET A 403 -2.85 13.79 -21.52
CA MET A 403 -3.03 12.56 -22.30
C MET A 403 -3.54 12.80 -23.73
N PHE A 404 -4.08 13.99 -24.01
CA PHE A 404 -4.66 14.34 -25.30
C PHE A 404 -3.68 15.09 -26.23
N GLU A 405 -2.48 15.44 -25.77
CA GLU A 405 -1.52 16.23 -26.56
C GLU A 405 -0.70 15.38 -27.56
N GLN A 406 -0.67 15.82 -28.83
CA GLN A 406 0.18 15.31 -29.93
C GLN A 406 0.20 13.78 -30.16
N ARG A 407 -0.94 13.18 -30.55
CA ARG A 407 -1.08 11.71 -30.81
C ARG A 407 -1.89 11.35 -32.05
N ALA A 408 -1.47 11.86 -33.19
CA ALA A 408 -2.17 11.73 -34.48
C ALA A 408 -2.56 10.29 -34.88
N GLY A 409 -1.80 9.28 -34.45
CA GLY A 409 -2.05 7.87 -34.79
C GLY A 409 -3.06 7.15 -33.89
N VAL A 410 -3.53 7.79 -32.81
CA VAL A 410 -4.39 7.17 -31.79
C VAL A 410 -5.87 7.45 -32.05
N PHE A 411 -6.18 8.71 -32.39
CA PHE A 411 -7.54 9.16 -32.58
C PHE A 411 -7.99 8.96 -34.03
N GLU A 412 -9.19 8.41 -34.21
CA GLU A 412 -9.83 8.32 -35.53
C GLU A 412 -10.92 9.38 -35.71
N GLY A 413 -11.26 9.66 -36.97
CA GLY A 413 -12.36 10.55 -37.33
C GLY A 413 -12.12 11.99 -36.86
N ALA A 414 -13.13 12.58 -36.22
CA ALA A 414 -13.16 13.99 -35.88
C ALA A 414 -12.07 14.43 -34.89
N LEU A 415 -11.63 13.55 -33.99
CA LEU A 415 -10.61 13.87 -32.98
C LEU A 415 -9.17 13.87 -33.53
N GLN A 416 -8.95 13.26 -34.69
CA GLN A 416 -7.61 13.14 -35.30
C GLN A 416 -6.96 14.50 -35.58
N LYS A 417 -7.75 15.51 -35.98
CA LYS A 417 -7.25 16.85 -36.33
C LYS A 417 -6.59 17.57 -35.13
N PHE A 418 -7.10 17.38 -33.92
CA PHE A 418 -6.51 17.95 -32.70
C PHE A 418 -5.19 17.27 -32.37
N ALA A 419 -5.14 15.96 -32.55
CA ALA A 419 -3.97 15.16 -32.26
C ALA A 419 -2.78 15.43 -33.22
N THR A 420 -3.05 15.94 -34.43
CA THR A 420 -2.02 16.43 -35.38
C THR A 420 -1.54 17.86 -35.11
N GLY A 421 -2.08 18.54 -34.10
CA GLY A 421 -1.78 19.96 -33.83
C GLY A 421 -2.38 20.93 -34.86
N VAL A 422 -3.28 20.46 -35.73
CA VAL A 422 -3.98 21.29 -36.74
C VAL A 422 -5.10 22.11 -36.08
N ALA A 423 -5.63 21.64 -34.95
CA ALA A 423 -6.65 22.33 -34.16
C ALA A 423 -6.28 22.30 -32.67
N ASP A 424 -6.74 23.30 -31.92
CA ASP A 424 -6.50 23.43 -30.47
C ASP A 424 -7.60 22.71 -29.67
N TRP A 425 -7.20 22.02 -28.61
CA TRP A 425 -8.11 21.39 -27.65
C TRP A 425 -8.91 22.40 -26.83
N HIS A 426 -8.51 23.67 -26.84
CA HIS A 426 -9.18 24.73 -26.09
C HIS A 426 -10.69 24.81 -26.36
N ASP A 427 -11.11 24.83 -27.63
CA ASP A 427 -12.51 25.05 -27.99
C ASP A 427 -13.41 23.87 -27.58
N PRO A 428 -13.06 22.58 -27.85
CA PRO A 428 -13.82 21.44 -27.34
C PRO A 428 -13.91 21.39 -25.82
N PHE A 429 -12.81 21.67 -25.12
CA PHE A 429 -12.80 21.68 -23.66
C PHE A 429 -13.65 22.81 -23.09
N SER A 430 -13.54 24.03 -23.63
CA SER A 430 -14.37 25.16 -23.24
C SER A 430 -15.84 24.80 -23.37
N ALA A 431 -16.26 24.29 -24.53
CA ALA A 431 -17.66 23.92 -24.74
C ALA A 431 -18.18 22.89 -23.72
N LEU A 432 -17.35 21.92 -23.29
CA LEU A 432 -17.75 20.96 -22.25
C LEU A 432 -17.79 21.58 -20.84
N PHE A 433 -16.91 22.54 -20.56
CA PHE A 433 -16.90 23.26 -19.28
C PHE A 433 -18.06 24.26 -19.17
N ASP A 434 -18.34 24.99 -20.25
CA ASP A 434 -19.39 26.01 -20.33
C ASP A 434 -20.76 25.38 -20.07
N TYR A 435 -21.03 24.19 -20.65
CA TYR A 435 -22.24 23.41 -20.39
C TYR A 435 -22.19 22.56 -19.10
N SER A 436 -21.13 22.68 -18.29
CA SER A 436 -20.96 21.97 -17.00
C SER A 436 -21.04 20.44 -17.13
N LEU A 437 -20.54 19.88 -18.24
CA LEU A 437 -20.50 18.44 -18.52
C LEU A 437 -19.22 17.78 -17.99
N VAL A 438 -18.12 18.52 -17.98
CA VAL A 438 -16.80 18.12 -17.45
C VAL A 438 -16.31 19.21 -16.51
N HIS A 439 -15.52 18.84 -15.51
CA HIS A 439 -14.94 19.78 -14.55
C HIS A 439 -13.41 19.70 -14.54
N ARG A 440 -12.77 20.87 -14.43
CA ARG A 440 -11.33 20.97 -14.21
C ARG A 440 -11.03 21.04 -12.72
N CYS A 441 -10.15 20.17 -12.24
CA CYS A 441 -9.66 20.27 -10.88
C CYS A 441 -8.68 21.44 -10.76
N SER A 442 -8.89 22.36 -9.82
CA SER A 442 -8.09 23.59 -9.73
C SER A 442 -6.70 23.43 -9.08
N SER A 443 -6.45 22.28 -8.46
CA SER A 443 -5.18 21.94 -7.78
C SER A 443 -4.27 21.04 -8.61
N SER A 444 -4.73 20.55 -9.76
CA SER A 444 -4.04 19.58 -10.63
C SER A 444 -4.38 19.85 -12.09
N THR A 445 -3.61 19.32 -13.05
CA THR A 445 -3.95 19.35 -14.49
C THR A 445 -4.97 18.27 -14.88
N THR A 446 -5.74 17.75 -13.90
CA THR A 446 -6.68 16.65 -14.09
C THR A 446 -8.11 17.13 -14.25
N LEU A 447 -8.88 16.35 -15.00
CA LEU A 447 -10.30 16.54 -15.28
C LEU A 447 -11.13 15.49 -14.53
N SER A 448 -12.40 15.80 -14.31
CA SER A 448 -13.39 14.85 -13.82
C SER A 448 -14.71 14.98 -14.58
N ILE A 449 -15.41 13.87 -14.69
CA ILE A 449 -16.74 13.78 -15.30
C ILE A 449 -17.68 13.10 -14.30
N HIS A 450 -18.89 13.63 -14.18
CA HIS A 450 -19.88 13.04 -13.28
C HIS A 450 -20.38 11.71 -13.86
N GLN A 451 -20.44 10.64 -13.05
CA GLN A 451 -20.82 9.29 -13.50
C GLN A 451 -22.16 9.25 -14.26
N ILE A 452 -23.19 9.96 -13.77
CA ILE A 452 -24.49 10.08 -14.48
C ILE A 452 -24.32 10.64 -15.90
N VAL A 453 -23.40 11.59 -16.14
CA VAL A 453 -23.15 12.11 -17.49
C VAL A 453 -22.58 10.99 -18.38
N GLN A 454 -21.62 10.20 -17.88
CA GLN A 454 -21.08 9.05 -18.62
C GLN A 454 -22.17 8.02 -18.94
N GLU A 455 -23.00 7.67 -17.94
CA GLU A 455 -24.08 6.70 -18.08
C GLU A 455 -25.09 7.12 -19.15
N VAL A 456 -25.52 8.39 -19.14
CA VAL A 456 -26.47 8.92 -20.13
C VAL A 456 -25.86 8.97 -21.53
N VAL A 457 -24.58 9.34 -21.66
CA VAL A 457 -23.86 9.30 -22.95
C VAL A 457 -23.82 7.86 -23.48
N ILE A 458 -23.42 6.89 -22.67
CA ILE A 458 -23.38 5.46 -23.05
C ILE A 458 -24.78 4.99 -23.45
N GLU A 459 -25.82 5.33 -22.69
CA GLU A 459 -27.21 4.92 -22.97
C GLU A 459 -27.68 5.41 -24.34
N GLN A 460 -27.25 6.59 -24.78
CA GLN A 460 -27.62 7.18 -26.07
C GLN A 460 -26.84 6.61 -27.27
N LEU A 461 -25.68 6.00 -27.03
CA LEU A 461 -24.89 5.39 -28.09
C LEU A 461 -25.50 4.06 -28.55
N SER A 462 -25.47 3.81 -29.86
CA SER A 462 -25.72 2.49 -30.43
C SER A 462 -24.64 1.50 -29.97
N GLU A 463 -24.93 0.21 -30.03
CA GLU A 463 -23.97 -0.84 -29.64
C GLU A 463 -22.66 -0.74 -30.45
N GLU A 464 -22.76 -0.46 -31.75
CA GLU A 464 -21.61 -0.22 -32.63
C GLU A 464 -20.75 0.96 -32.17
N LEU A 465 -21.38 2.10 -31.83
CA LEU A 465 -20.64 3.27 -31.34
C LEU A 465 -20.05 3.05 -29.95
N ARG A 466 -20.72 2.28 -29.08
CA ARG A 466 -20.16 1.92 -27.77
C ARG A 466 -18.88 1.12 -27.94
N LEU A 467 -18.88 0.12 -28.82
CA LEU A 467 -17.70 -0.66 -29.14
C LEU A 467 -16.58 0.24 -29.68
N GLN A 468 -16.89 1.12 -30.63
CA GLN A 468 -15.92 2.03 -31.24
C GLN A 468 -15.28 2.98 -30.21
N TRP A 469 -16.09 3.63 -29.36
CA TRP A 469 -15.58 4.59 -28.37
C TRP A 469 -14.86 3.91 -27.20
N ALA A 470 -15.31 2.74 -26.76
CA ALA A 470 -14.58 1.94 -25.79
C ALA A 470 -13.20 1.54 -26.34
N TYR A 471 -13.12 1.14 -27.61
CA TYR A 471 -11.84 0.80 -28.23
C TYR A 471 -10.92 2.02 -28.42
N GLN A 472 -11.47 3.17 -28.81
CA GLN A 472 -10.72 4.43 -28.87
C GLN A 472 -10.13 4.82 -27.50
N ALA A 473 -10.87 4.61 -26.40
CA ALA A 473 -10.34 4.81 -25.06
C ALA A 473 -9.17 3.87 -24.73
N VAL A 474 -9.26 2.58 -25.10
CA VAL A 474 -8.17 1.61 -24.94
C VAL A 474 -6.93 2.05 -25.71
N ARG A 475 -7.07 2.44 -26.98
CA ARG A 475 -5.93 2.93 -27.79
C ARG A 475 -5.29 4.18 -27.21
N LEU A 476 -6.11 5.11 -26.70
CA LEU A 476 -5.61 6.29 -26.03
C LEU A 476 -4.78 5.92 -24.81
N VAL A 477 -5.29 5.06 -23.95
CA VAL A 477 -4.57 4.68 -22.73
C VAL A 477 -3.32 3.85 -23.05
N ASN A 478 -3.36 2.95 -24.04
CA ASN A 478 -2.17 2.24 -24.53
C ASN A 478 -1.06 3.22 -24.94
N SER A 479 -1.40 4.31 -25.64
CA SER A 479 -0.42 5.30 -26.09
C SER A 479 0.23 6.12 -24.96
N VAL A 480 -0.38 6.19 -23.77
CA VAL A 480 0.22 6.87 -22.60
C VAL A 480 0.84 5.96 -21.58
N PHE A 481 0.50 4.68 -21.60
CA PHE A 481 0.90 3.75 -20.56
C PHE A 481 2.16 3.01 -21.03
N PRO A 482 3.37 3.51 -20.69
CA PRO A 482 4.60 2.95 -21.22
C PRO A 482 4.92 1.60 -20.59
N ALA A 483 5.93 0.93 -21.16
CA ALA A 483 6.58 -0.19 -20.52
C ALA A 483 7.08 0.19 -19.11
N ALA A 484 6.98 -0.77 -18.20
CA ALA A 484 7.19 -0.60 -16.75
C ALA A 484 8.65 -0.48 -16.32
N GLU A 485 9.44 0.31 -17.03
CA GLU A 485 10.80 0.66 -16.64
C GLU A 485 10.78 1.61 -15.43
N PHE A 486 11.81 1.55 -14.59
CA PHE A 486 11.90 2.36 -13.37
C PHE A 486 11.73 3.87 -13.64
N SER A 487 12.29 4.38 -14.74
CA SER A 487 12.14 5.76 -15.22
C SER A 487 10.68 6.15 -15.50
N ASN A 488 9.86 5.19 -15.90
CA ASN A 488 8.48 5.37 -16.31
C ASN A 488 7.46 5.13 -15.20
N TRP A 489 7.86 4.61 -14.03
CA TRP A 489 6.94 4.32 -12.93
C TRP A 489 6.05 5.49 -12.49
N PRO A 490 6.52 6.76 -12.42
CA PRO A 490 5.65 7.89 -12.12
C PRO A 490 4.55 8.09 -13.17
N ILE A 491 4.86 7.82 -14.45
CA ILE A 491 3.93 7.91 -15.57
C ILE A 491 2.89 6.79 -15.45
N CYS A 492 3.33 5.54 -15.29
CA CYS A 492 2.43 4.39 -15.07
C CYS A 492 1.49 4.64 -13.88
N LYS A 493 2.00 5.18 -12.76
CA LYS A 493 1.20 5.50 -11.58
C LYS A 493 0.14 6.58 -11.85
N THR A 494 0.47 7.57 -12.68
CA THR A 494 -0.45 8.66 -13.06
C THR A 494 -1.62 8.12 -13.88
N TYR A 495 -1.36 7.16 -14.78
CA TYR A 495 -2.36 6.59 -15.68
C TYR A 495 -2.97 5.26 -15.19
N LEU A 496 -2.58 4.76 -14.02
CA LEU A 496 -2.95 3.42 -13.54
C LEU A 496 -4.46 3.20 -13.48
N HIS A 497 -5.22 4.16 -12.94
CA HIS A 497 -6.68 4.06 -12.88
C HIS A 497 -7.34 4.02 -14.26
N GLN A 498 -6.77 4.74 -15.22
CA GLN A 498 -7.25 4.73 -16.61
C GLN A 498 -6.92 3.38 -17.27
N ALA A 499 -5.71 2.84 -17.07
CA ALA A 499 -5.31 1.54 -17.59
C ALA A 499 -6.16 0.39 -17.02
N GLN A 500 -6.44 0.42 -15.72
CA GLN A 500 -7.34 -0.54 -15.07
C GLN A 500 -8.76 -0.44 -15.62
N LYS A 501 -9.29 0.77 -15.84
CA LYS A 501 -10.61 0.95 -16.46
C LYS A 501 -10.65 0.40 -17.88
N CYS A 502 -9.60 0.63 -18.67
CA CYS A 502 -9.49 0.06 -20.00
C CYS A 502 -9.35 -1.47 -19.98
N ALA A 503 -8.66 -2.06 -18.99
CA ALA A 503 -8.62 -3.51 -18.82
C ALA A 503 -10.03 -4.10 -18.59
N GLU A 504 -10.87 -3.45 -17.77
CA GLU A 504 -12.28 -3.84 -17.61
C GLU A 504 -13.05 -3.77 -18.95
N LEU A 505 -12.81 -2.74 -19.75
CA LEU A 505 -13.45 -2.61 -21.07
C LEU A 505 -13.00 -3.70 -22.04
N ILE A 506 -11.72 -4.05 -22.05
CA ILE A 506 -11.18 -5.12 -22.90
C ILE A 506 -11.81 -6.48 -22.53
N GLU A 507 -12.01 -6.75 -21.24
CA GLU A 507 -12.73 -7.93 -20.77
C GLU A 507 -14.23 -7.87 -21.15
N GLN A 508 -14.89 -6.72 -20.93
CA GLN A 508 -16.33 -6.55 -21.14
C GLN A 508 -16.73 -6.66 -22.63
N PHE A 509 -15.94 -6.05 -23.52
CA PHE A 509 -16.22 -6.01 -24.96
C PHE A 509 -15.45 -7.06 -25.75
N HIS A 510 -14.63 -7.89 -25.10
CA HIS A 510 -13.82 -8.94 -25.72
C HIS A 510 -12.95 -8.43 -26.88
N PHE A 511 -12.19 -7.36 -26.65
CA PHE A 511 -11.29 -6.83 -27.67
C PHE A 511 -10.14 -7.80 -27.94
N THR A 512 -9.89 -8.08 -29.22
CA THR A 512 -8.88 -9.05 -29.71
C THR A 512 -7.73 -8.39 -30.46
N GLN A 513 -7.72 -7.06 -30.54
CA GLN A 513 -6.71 -6.30 -31.26
C GLN A 513 -5.40 -6.22 -30.47
N ASP A 514 -4.28 -6.06 -31.19
CA ASP A 514 -2.94 -6.06 -30.60
C ASP A 514 -2.75 -4.94 -29.59
N GLU A 515 -3.31 -3.74 -29.80
CA GLU A 515 -3.21 -2.62 -28.85
C GLU A 515 -3.87 -2.93 -27.50
N ALA A 516 -4.91 -3.76 -27.50
CA ALA A 516 -5.59 -4.20 -26.28
C ALA A 516 -4.72 -5.21 -25.51
N ALA A 517 -4.11 -6.16 -26.23
CA ALA A 517 -3.17 -7.12 -25.66
C ALA A 517 -1.90 -6.42 -25.13
N GLU A 518 -1.38 -5.43 -25.86
CA GLU A 518 -0.23 -4.64 -25.47
C GLU A 518 -0.47 -3.87 -24.17
N LEU A 519 -1.61 -3.17 -24.04
CA LEU A 519 -1.96 -2.44 -22.82
C LEU A 519 -2.02 -3.37 -21.61
N LEU A 520 -2.67 -4.53 -21.76
CA LEU A 520 -2.76 -5.53 -20.70
C LEU A 520 -1.39 -6.12 -20.36
N TRP A 521 -0.51 -6.31 -21.34
CA TRP A 521 0.85 -6.78 -21.14
C TRP A 521 1.67 -5.76 -20.35
N HIS A 522 1.64 -4.48 -20.73
CA HIS A 522 2.32 -3.39 -20.00
C HIS A 522 1.79 -3.25 -18.58
N LEU A 523 0.47 -3.36 -18.39
CA LEU A 523 -0.17 -3.35 -17.07
C LEU A 523 0.25 -4.56 -16.23
N GLY A 524 0.33 -5.75 -16.84
CA GLY A 524 0.80 -6.98 -16.20
C GLY A 524 2.27 -6.88 -15.77
N ASN A 525 3.14 -6.37 -16.65
CA ASN A 525 4.54 -6.10 -16.35
C ASN A 525 4.68 -5.03 -15.23
N TYR A 526 3.90 -3.94 -15.29
CA TYR A 526 3.87 -2.96 -14.21
C TYR A 526 3.47 -3.58 -12.86
N CYS A 527 2.44 -4.43 -12.86
CA CYS A 527 2.05 -5.19 -11.67
C CYS A 527 3.19 -6.10 -11.17
N TYR A 528 3.90 -6.80 -12.06
CA TYR A 528 5.05 -7.63 -11.70
C TYR A 528 6.15 -6.80 -11.02
N GLN A 529 6.54 -5.67 -11.62
CA GLN A 529 7.58 -4.78 -11.08
C GLN A 529 7.20 -4.15 -9.74
N GLN A 530 5.90 -3.98 -9.47
CA GLN A 530 5.38 -3.50 -8.18
C GLN A 530 5.10 -4.63 -7.17
N ALA A 531 5.55 -5.86 -7.46
CA ALA A 531 5.29 -7.07 -6.68
C ALA A 531 3.79 -7.38 -6.45
N MET A 532 2.94 -6.93 -7.37
CA MET A 532 1.50 -7.24 -7.43
C MET A 532 1.27 -8.47 -8.31
N TYR A 533 1.84 -9.61 -7.91
CA TYR A 533 1.91 -10.80 -8.76
C TYR A 533 0.55 -11.40 -9.14
N SER A 534 -0.50 -11.20 -8.32
CA SER A 534 -1.85 -11.65 -8.64
C SER A 534 -2.49 -10.84 -9.79
N GLY A 535 -2.25 -9.52 -9.80
CA GLY A 535 -2.65 -8.65 -10.90
C GLY A 535 -1.86 -8.97 -12.17
N ALA A 536 -0.56 -9.19 -12.04
CA ALA A 536 0.31 -9.60 -13.15
C ALA A 536 -0.17 -10.92 -13.78
N GLU A 537 -0.42 -11.94 -12.97
CA GLU A 537 -0.95 -13.24 -13.42
C GLU A 537 -2.27 -13.07 -14.16
N ARG A 538 -3.21 -12.29 -13.61
CA ARG A 538 -4.52 -12.05 -14.24
C ARG A 538 -4.37 -11.45 -15.64
N TYR A 539 -3.64 -10.34 -15.76
CA TYR A 539 -3.54 -9.63 -17.04
C TYR A 539 -2.76 -10.44 -18.07
N LEU A 540 -1.62 -11.02 -17.69
CA LEU A 540 -0.79 -11.80 -18.61
C LEU A 540 -1.46 -13.10 -19.06
N THR A 541 -2.26 -13.74 -18.19
CA THR A 541 -3.05 -14.91 -18.60
C THR A 541 -4.12 -14.52 -19.63
N TYR A 542 -4.72 -13.35 -19.49
CA TYR A 542 -5.70 -12.87 -20.46
C TYR A 542 -5.04 -12.51 -21.80
N VAL A 543 -3.88 -11.85 -21.78
CA VAL A 543 -3.06 -11.62 -22.98
C VAL A 543 -2.71 -12.92 -23.69
N LEU A 544 -2.29 -13.94 -22.93
CA LEU A 544 -1.99 -15.26 -23.47
C LEU A 544 -3.21 -15.86 -24.18
N GLN A 545 -4.40 -15.76 -23.58
CA GLN A 545 -5.65 -16.23 -24.21
C GLN A 545 -5.97 -15.48 -25.50
N LEU A 546 -5.74 -14.16 -25.56
CA LEU A 546 -5.95 -13.37 -26.77
C LEU A 546 -5.00 -13.81 -27.90
N TYR A 547 -3.72 -14.03 -27.59
CA TYR A 547 -2.75 -14.49 -28.59
C TYR A 547 -2.99 -15.95 -29.02
N GLU A 548 -3.40 -16.83 -28.11
CA GLU A 548 -3.72 -18.22 -28.43
C GLU A 548 -4.96 -18.37 -29.33
N GLN A 549 -5.89 -17.40 -29.34
CA GLN A 549 -7.01 -17.39 -30.28
C GLN A 549 -6.55 -17.18 -31.75
N ASN A 550 -5.39 -16.55 -31.95
CA ASN A 550 -4.79 -16.27 -33.27
C ASN A 550 -3.44 -17.00 -33.44
N MET A 551 -3.42 -18.32 -33.19
CA MET A 551 -2.17 -19.10 -33.07
C MET A 551 -1.16 -18.96 -34.21
N GLU A 552 -1.59 -18.75 -35.46
CA GLU A 552 -0.66 -18.76 -36.61
C GLU A 552 0.17 -17.47 -36.73
N SER A 553 -0.28 -16.33 -36.18
CA SER A 553 0.43 -15.05 -36.31
C SER A 553 1.26 -14.67 -35.08
N ASN A 554 0.99 -15.27 -33.91
CA ASN A 554 1.45 -14.72 -32.62
C ASN A 554 2.35 -15.66 -31.79
N GLN A 555 2.96 -16.71 -32.39
CA GLN A 555 3.79 -17.68 -31.63
C GLN A 555 4.90 -17.03 -30.80
N LEU A 556 5.60 -16.02 -31.33
CA LEU A 556 6.66 -15.32 -30.58
C LEU A 556 6.10 -14.47 -29.44
N GLN A 557 4.97 -13.79 -29.63
CA GLN A 557 4.29 -13.04 -28.56
C GLN A 557 3.72 -13.96 -27.47
N ILE A 558 3.25 -15.16 -27.85
CA ILE A 558 2.89 -16.23 -26.91
C ILE A 558 4.12 -16.62 -26.08
N ALA A 559 5.27 -16.85 -26.72
CA ALA A 559 6.51 -17.20 -26.04
C ALA A 559 6.98 -16.09 -25.06
N GLU A 560 6.89 -14.82 -25.44
CA GLU A 560 7.21 -13.69 -24.56
C GLU A 560 6.25 -13.57 -23.37
N THR A 561 4.95 -13.71 -23.60
CA THR A 561 3.93 -13.67 -22.54
C THR A 561 4.08 -14.84 -21.58
N LEU A 562 4.34 -16.05 -22.10
CA LEU A 562 4.64 -17.23 -21.30
C LEU A 562 5.93 -17.06 -20.50
N ASN A 563 6.97 -16.44 -21.05
CA ASN A 563 8.20 -16.17 -20.31
C ASN A 563 7.94 -15.25 -19.10
N MET A 564 7.17 -14.17 -19.29
CA MET A 564 6.75 -13.28 -18.20
C MET A 564 5.87 -14.01 -17.17
N LEU A 565 4.94 -14.87 -17.60
CA LEU A 565 4.17 -15.72 -16.69
C LEU A 565 5.07 -16.69 -15.91
N GLY A 566 6.09 -17.26 -16.56
CA GLY A 566 7.10 -18.10 -15.90
C GLY A 566 7.81 -17.37 -14.78
N LEU A 567 8.22 -16.11 -15.01
CA LEU A 567 8.79 -15.24 -13.98
C LEU A 567 7.79 -14.93 -12.86
N VAL A 568 6.54 -14.57 -13.20
CA VAL A 568 5.48 -14.33 -12.20
C VAL A 568 5.25 -15.57 -11.34
N TYR A 569 5.21 -16.77 -11.93
CA TYR A 569 5.01 -18.00 -11.19
C TYR A 569 6.22 -18.38 -10.33
N ASN A 570 7.43 -18.10 -10.80
CA ASN A 570 8.64 -18.23 -9.99
C ASN A 570 8.58 -17.31 -8.76
N GLU A 571 8.26 -16.04 -8.97
CA GLU A 571 8.09 -15.03 -7.91
C GLU A 571 6.91 -15.31 -6.96
N GLN A 572 5.95 -16.16 -7.34
CA GLN A 572 4.89 -16.63 -6.45
C GLN A 572 5.26 -17.93 -5.71
N GLY A 573 6.42 -18.52 -5.98
CA GLY A 573 6.84 -19.82 -5.47
C GLY A 573 6.13 -21.02 -6.10
N LYS A 574 5.45 -20.83 -7.24
CA LYS A 574 4.79 -21.91 -8.01
C LYS A 574 5.78 -22.54 -9.01
N TYR A 575 6.93 -22.99 -8.51
CA TYR A 575 8.08 -23.41 -9.33
C TYR A 575 7.75 -24.50 -10.37
N ALA A 576 6.95 -25.51 -10.00
CA ALA A 576 6.56 -26.58 -10.94
C ALA A 576 5.71 -26.06 -12.12
N VAL A 577 4.89 -25.02 -11.89
CA VAL A 577 4.11 -24.37 -12.96
C VAL A 577 5.02 -23.53 -13.84
N ALA A 578 5.96 -22.80 -13.23
CA ALA A 578 6.98 -22.02 -13.94
C ALA A 578 7.85 -22.92 -14.85
N GLU A 579 8.33 -24.06 -14.34
CA GLU A 579 9.09 -25.07 -15.10
C GLU A 579 8.34 -25.50 -16.36
N GLY A 580 7.07 -25.92 -16.21
CA GLY A 580 6.26 -26.37 -17.35
C GLY A 580 5.99 -25.26 -18.39
N ILE A 581 5.78 -24.03 -17.95
CA ILE A 581 5.56 -22.87 -18.83
C ILE A 581 6.84 -22.51 -19.58
N ILE A 582 7.98 -22.44 -18.90
CA ILE A 582 9.26 -22.10 -19.54
C ILE A 582 9.68 -23.19 -20.52
N GLN A 583 9.42 -24.47 -20.21
CA GLN A 583 9.65 -25.56 -21.17
C GLN A 583 8.83 -25.37 -22.46
N ARG A 584 7.57 -24.94 -22.34
CA ARG A 584 6.72 -24.59 -23.49
C ARG A 584 7.29 -23.40 -24.29
N VAL A 585 7.89 -22.40 -23.62
CA VAL A 585 8.59 -21.29 -24.30
C VAL A 585 9.75 -21.80 -25.15
N ILE A 586 10.57 -22.69 -24.59
CA ILE A 586 11.70 -23.30 -25.30
C ILE A 586 11.19 -24.05 -26.54
N GLU A 587 10.17 -24.90 -26.40
CA GLU A 587 9.59 -25.65 -27.52
C GLU A 587 9.07 -24.75 -28.65
N ILE A 588 8.41 -23.64 -28.32
CA ILE A 588 7.91 -22.67 -29.30
C ILE A 588 9.10 -22.00 -30.02
N ARG A 589 10.08 -21.50 -29.28
CA ARG A 589 11.23 -20.80 -29.88
C ARG A 589 12.12 -21.72 -30.70
N GLU A 590 12.34 -22.97 -30.27
CA GLU A 590 13.07 -23.98 -31.05
C GLU A 590 12.39 -24.24 -32.39
N ARG A 591 11.05 -24.27 -32.44
CA ARG A 591 10.28 -24.47 -33.67
C ARG A 591 10.34 -23.27 -34.60
N GLU A 592 10.13 -22.06 -34.08
CA GLU A 592 9.99 -20.84 -34.88
C GLU A 592 11.34 -20.24 -35.30
N GLN A 593 12.35 -20.30 -34.43
CA GLN A 593 13.63 -19.60 -34.59
C GLN A 593 14.83 -20.55 -34.73
N GLY A 594 14.67 -21.83 -34.41
CA GLY A 594 15.73 -22.85 -34.45
C GLY A 594 16.51 -22.98 -33.14
N VAL A 595 17.10 -24.15 -32.90
CA VAL A 595 17.66 -24.60 -31.58
C VAL A 595 18.83 -23.79 -31.01
N ASP A 596 19.46 -22.94 -31.82
CA ASP A 596 20.62 -22.12 -31.42
C ASP A 596 20.33 -20.61 -31.52
N HIS A 597 19.04 -20.22 -31.57
CA HIS A 597 18.67 -18.80 -31.60
C HIS A 597 18.95 -18.12 -30.25
N PRO A 598 19.55 -16.90 -30.22
CA PRO A 598 19.85 -16.19 -28.97
C PRO A 598 18.65 -16.01 -28.04
N ASP A 599 17.44 -15.78 -28.55
CA ASP A 599 16.26 -15.62 -27.67
C ASP A 599 15.90 -16.87 -26.85
N ILE A 600 16.34 -18.06 -27.27
CA ILE A 600 16.18 -19.29 -26.48
C ILE A 600 17.04 -19.23 -25.22
N ALA A 601 18.14 -18.47 -25.24
CA ALA A 601 18.99 -18.27 -24.09
C ALA A 601 18.24 -17.67 -22.89
N HIS A 602 17.32 -16.71 -23.14
CA HIS A 602 16.52 -16.13 -22.07
C HIS A 602 15.63 -17.19 -21.39
N ALA A 603 15.02 -18.10 -22.16
CA ALA A 603 14.19 -19.16 -21.62
C ALA A 603 15.02 -20.18 -20.81
N PHE A 604 16.21 -20.59 -21.30
CA PHE A 604 17.11 -21.44 -20.51
C PHE A 604 17.65 -20.74 -19.26
N ASN A 605 17.90 -19.43 -19.30
CA ASN A 605 18.27 -18.65 -18.12
C ASN A 605 17.14 -18.68 -17.07
N SER A 606 15.89 -18.42 -17.49
CA SER A 606 14.73 -18.52 -16.60
C SER A 606 14.52 -19.93 -16.05
N LEU A 607 14.72 -20.98 -16.86
CA LEU A 607 14.63 -22.36 -16.41
C LEU A 607 15.74 -22.70 -15.39
N GLY A 608 16.96 -22.22 -15.64
CA GLY A 608 18.08 -22.35 -14.72
C GLY A 608 17.80 -21.69 -13.37
N LEU A 609 17.15 -20.53 -13.36
CA LEU A 609 16.72 -19.86 -12.12
C LEU A 609 15.71 -20.72 -11.35
N VAL A 610 14.67 -21.24 -12.01
CA VAL A 610 13.68 -22.13 -11.39
C VAL A 610 14.33 -23.40 -10.82
N TYR A 611 15.28 -24.00 -11.53
CA TYR A 611 16.04 -25.15 -11.02
C TYR A 611 16.94 -24.79 -9.84
N SER A 612 17.55 -23.60 -9.83
CA SER A 612 18.32 -23.11 -8.70
C SER A 612 17.45 -22.97 -7.46
N GLU A 613 16.28 -22.35 -7.59
CA GLU A 613 15.28 -22.21 -6.50
C GLU A 613 14.79 -23.55 -5.97
N LEU A 614 14.66 -24.56 -6.84
CA LEU A 614 14.31 -25.93 -6.44
C LEU A 614 15.48 -26.73 -5.84
N GLY A 615 16.69 -26.18 -5.79
CA GLY A 615 17.91 -26.87 -5.35
C GLY A 615 18.43 -27.92 -6.36
N LYS A 616 17.90 -27.95 -7.58
CA LYS A 616 18.34 -28.81 -8.69
C LYS A 616 19.57 -28.20 -9.38
N TYR A 617 20.64 -27.99 -8.63
CA TYR A 617 21.78 -27.18 -9.08
C TYR A 617 22.50 -27.73 -10.31
N GLN A 618 22.52 -29.05 -10.50
CA GLN A 618 23.11 -29.67 -11.70
C GLN A 618 22.30 -29.36 -12.96
N ASP A 619 20.97 -29.42 -12.86
CA ASP A 619 20.08 -29.10 -13.99
C ASP A 619 20.15 -27.60 -14.33
N ALA A 620 20.26 -26.74 -13.30
CA ALA A 620 20.50 -25.30 -13.48
C ALA A 620 21.82 -25.02 -14.20
N GLU A 621 22.90 -25.70 -13.79
CA GLU A 621 24.22 -25.56 -14.42
C GLU A 621 24.18 -25.97 -15.91
N ILE A 622 23.50 -27.08 -16.24
CA ILE A 622 23.30 -27.51 -17.63
C ILE A 622 22.58 -26.44 -18.44
N CYS A 623 21.54 -25.82 -17.89
CA CYS A 623 20.80 -24.76 -18.56
C CYS A 623 21.70 -23.56 -18.88
N TYR A 624 22.47 -23.07 -17.90
CA TYR A 624 23.35 -21.92 -18.13
C TYR A 624 24.53 -22.25 -19.06
N GLN A 625 25.09 -23.46 -19.00
CA GLN A 625 26.10 -23.91 -19.95
C GLN A 625 25.54 -23.97 -21.38
N ARG A 626 24.28 -24.39 -21.55
CA ARG A 626 23.60 -24.35 -22.85
C ARG A 626 23.49 -22.93 -23.38
N VAL A 627 23.13 -21.96 -22.52
CA VAL A 627 23.11 -20.54 -22.88
C VAL A 627 24.48 -20.06 -23.38
N LEU A 628 25.55 -20.34 -22.64
CA LEU A 628 26.90 -19.96 -23.07
C LEU A 628 27.29 -20.57 -24.41
N SER A 629 26.91 -21.84 -24.68
CA SER A 629 27.17 -22.49 -25.97
C SER A 629 26.41 -21.83 -27.15
N ILE A 630 25.20 -21.34 -26.91
CA ILE A 630 24.41 -20.58 -27.90
C ILE A 630 25.14 -19.27 -28.20
N TYR A 631 25.58 -18.55 -27.16
CA TYR A 631 26.30 -17.30 -27.33
C TYR A 631 27.68 -17.46 -28.00
N GLU A 632 28.39 -18.57 -27.79
CA GLU A 632 29.67 -18.83 -28.47
C GLU A 632 29.53 -19.03 -29.99
N THR A 633 28.35 -19.47 -30.45
CA THR A 633 28.09 -19.79 -31.87
C THR A 633 27.35 -18.68 -32.62
N ALA A 634 26.75 -17.73 -31.90
CA ALA A 634 26.05 -16.59 -32.48
C ALA A 634 27.00 -15.50 -33.00
N VAL A 635 26.64 -14.86 -34.12
CA VAL A 635 27.52 -13.95 -34.87
C VAL A 635 27.57 -12.54 -34.26
N ASP A 636 26.54 -12.12 -33.51
CA ASP A 636 26.40 -10.77 -32.93
C ASP A 636 25.86 -10.82 -31.49
N VAL A 637 26.63 -11.40 -30.56
CA VAL A 637 26.23 -11.43 -29.14
C VAL A 637 26.67 -10.17 -28.43
N ASN A 638 25.72 -9.52 -27.76
CA ASN A 638 26.05 -8.44 -26.84
C ASN A 638 26.86 -9.02 -25.66
N PRO A 639 28.09 -8.53 -25.39
CA PRO A 639 28.88 -9.00 -24.26
C PRO A 639 28.14 -8.94 -22.92
N LEU A 640 27.19 -8.00 -22.76
CA LEU A 640 26.38 -7.88 -21.55
C LEU A 640 25.40 -9.05 -21.36
N ASP A 641 24.90 -9.68 -22.43
CA ASP A 641 24.03 -10.86 -22.33
C ASP A 641 24.81 -12.08 -21.81
N VAL A 642 26.09 -12.17 -22.20
CA VAL A 642 27.03 -13.15 -21.64
C VAL A 642 27.27 -12.88 -20.16
N ALA A 643 27.45 -11.61 -19.77
CA ALA A 643 27.63 -11.21 -18.37
C ALA A 643 26.45 -11.62 -17.48
N VAL A 644 25.20 -11.47 -17.96
CA VAL A 644 23.99 -11.91 -17.23
C VAL A 644 24.02 -13.42 -16.96
N THR A 645 24.40 -14.22 -17.96
CA THR A 645 24.46 -15.69 -17.80
C THR A 645 25.60 -16.10 -16.87
N LEU A 646 26.76 -15.45 -16.99
CA LEU A 646 27.88 -15.67 -16.06
C LEU A 646 27.49 -15.28 -14.63
N ASN A 647 26.69 -14.22 -14.44
CA ASN A 647 26.18 -13.83 -13.13
C ASN A 647 25.31 -14.93 -12.53
N ASN A 648 24.39 -15.50 -13.31
CA ASN A 648 23.53 -16.59 -12.84
C ASN A 648 24.34 -17.85 -12.50
N LEU A 649 25.37 -18.18 -13.28
CA LEU A 649 26.33 -19.23 -12.92
C LEU A 649 27.07 -18.88 -11.64
N ALA A 650 27.56 -17.66 -11.48
CA ALA A 650 28.29 -17.25 -10.28
C ALA A 650 27.41 -17.38 -9.03
N VAL A 651 26.14 -16.94 -9.08
CA VAL A 651 25.14 -17.13 -8.01
C VAL A 651 24.92 -18.62 -7.75
N LEU A 652 24.73 -19.43 -8.79
CA LEU A 652 24.54 -20.87 -8.64
C LEU A 652 25.74 -21.56 -7.96
N TYR A 653 26.97 -21.14 -8.27
CA TYR A 653 28.17 -21.64 -7.64
C TYR A 653 28.32 -21.12 -6.19
N ASP A 654 27.90 -19.89 -5.90
CA ASP A 654 27.82 -19.31 -4.56
C ASP A 654 26.82 -20.06 -3.67
N ASP A 655 25.60 -20.28 -4.16
CA ASP A 655 24.57 -21.12 -3.53
C ASP A 655 25.08 -22.55 -3.28
N GLN A 656 25.99 -23.01 -4.15
CA GLN A 656 26.63 -24.30 -4.00
C GLN A 656 27.77 -24.34 -2.97
N GLY A 657 28.13 -23.22 -2.35
CA GLY A 657 29.28 -23.10 -1.45
C GLY A 657 30.64 -23.14 -2.16
N LYS A 658 30.65 -23.02 -3.50
CA LYS A 658 31.84 -23.01 -4.36
C LYS A 658 32.29 -21.57 -4.61
N TYR A 659 32.66 -20.89 -3.52
CA TYR A 659 32.90 -19.45 -3.51
C TYR A 659 34.08 -19.00 -4.39
N LYS A 660 35.07 -19.86 -4.64
CA LYS A 660 36.23 -19.49 -5.48
C LYS A 660 35.85 -19.45 -6.95
N GLU A 661 35.09 -20.44 -7.39
CA GLU A 661 34.55 -20.51 -8.73
C GLU A 661 33.58 -19.34 -8.99
N ALA A 662 32.73 -19.01 -8.02
CA ALA A 662 31.86 -17.82 -8.09
C ALA A 662 32.68 -16.52 -8.24
N GLU A 663 33.76 -16.35 -7.46
CA GLU A 663 34.67 -15.20 -7.55
C GLU A 663 35.29 -15.07 -8.95
N GLU A 664 35.77 -16.16 -9.54
CA GLU A 664 36.34 -16.15 -10.89
C GLU A 664 35.34 -15.66 -11.95
N PHE A 665 34.07 -16.08 -11.84
CA PHE A 665 33.01 -15.61 -12.73
C PHE A 665 32.71 -14.12 -12.51
N TYR A 666 32.58 -13.64 -11.27
CA TYR A 666 32.34 -12.22 -10.99
C TYR A 666 33.49 -11.31 -11.47
N LEU A 667 34.73 -11.75 -11.35
CA LEU A 667 35.88 -11.00 -11.90
C LEU A 667 35.84 -10.94 -13.43
N ARG A 668 35.40 -12.01 -14.10
CA ARG A 668 35.20 -12.03 -15.55
C ARG A 668 34.05 -11.10 -15.98
N ILE A 669 32.96 -11.05 -15.21
CA ILE A 669 31.83 -10.14 -15.44
C ILE A 669 32.29 -8.69 -15.32
N LEU A 670 33.00 -8.34 -14.24
CA LEU A 670 33.57 -7.00 -14.07
C LEU A 670 34.43 -6.59 -15.27
N ALA A 671 35.29 -7.49 -15.77
CA ALA A 671 36.12 -7.20 -16.94
C ALA A 671 35.29 -6.97 -18.22
N ILE A 672 34.15 -7.64 -18.39
CA ILE A 672 33.25 -7.41 -19.52
C ILE A 672 32.56 -6.05 -19.36
N GLU A 673 31.98 -5.79 -18.19
CA GLU A 673 31.23 -4.57 -17.89
C GLU A 673 32.11 -3.32 -17.94
N GLU A 674 33.32 -3.36 -17.38
CA GLU A 674 34.27 -2.23 -17.40
C GLU A 674 34.73 -1.87 -18.83
N ASN A 675 34.70 -2.83 -19.76
CA ASN A 675 35.02 -2.57 -21.16
C ASN A 675 33.81 -2.10 -21.98
N ALA A 676 32.59 -2.55 -21.65
CA ALA A 676 31.38 -2.30 -22.42
C ALA A 676 30.59 -1.07 -21.94
N LEU A 677 30.71 -0.71 -20.66
CA LEU A 677 29.91 0.33 -20.01
C LEU A 677 30.72 1.59 -19.72
N VAL A 678 30.03 2.73 -19.60
CA VAL A 678 30.65 3.97 -19.13
C VAL A 678 31.02 3.90 -17.64
N GLU A 679 32.02 4.68 -17.24
CA GLU A 679 32.47 4.76 -15.84
C GLU A 679 31.28 5.11 -14.91
N ASN A 680 31.05 4.27 -13.89
CA ASN A 680 29.93 4.34 -12.94
C ASN A 680 28.54 3.95 -13.49
N HIS A 681 28.46 3.08 -14.50
CA HIS A 681 27.19 2.46 -14.89
C HIS A 681 26.56 1.67 -13.71
N PRO A 682 25.23 1.75 -13.48
CA PRO A 682 24.57 1.04 -12.38
C PRO A 682 24.81 -0.48 -12.32
N ASP A 683 25.01 -1.13 -13.47
CA ASP A 683 25.23 -2.58 -13.54
C ASP A 683 26.53 -3.01 -12.87
N LEU A 684 27.60 -2.19 -12.95
CA LEU A 684 28.84 -2.43 -12.21
C LEU A 684 28.60 -2.55 -10.70
N ALA A 685 27.62 -1.81 -10.17
CA ALA A 685 27.27 -1.90 -8.75
C ALA A 685 26.62 -3.24 -8.38
N ILE A 686 25.93 -3.91 -9.30
CA ILE A 686 25.37 -5.25 -9.09
C ILE A 686 26.52 -6.25 -8.94
N THR A 687 27.47 -6.23 -9.87
CA THR A 687 28.62 -7.15 -9.86
C THR A 687 29.51 -6.92 -8.64
N TYR A 688 29.80 -5.67 -8.27
CA TYR A 688 30.50 -5.37 -7.02
C TYR A 688 29.74 -5.86 -5.79
N ASN A 689 28.42 -5.74 -5.77
CA ASN A 689 27.61 -6.22 -4.66
C ASN A 689 27.66 -7.75 -4.53
N ASN A 690 27.55 -8.47 -5.65
CA ASN A 690 27.57 -9.93 -5.63
C ASN A 690 28.97 -10.48 -5.30
N LEU A 691 30.03 -9.85 -5.81
CA LEU A 691 31.40 -10.16 -5.40
C LEU A 691 31.62 -9.91 -3.89
N ALA A 692 30.97 -8.89 -3.33
CA ALA A 692 31.03 -8.63 -1.89
C ALA A 692 30.36 -9.73 -1.06
N ILE A 693 29.24 -10.29 -1.53
CA ILE A 693 28.56 -11.44 -0.89
C ILE A 693 29.50 -12.65 -0.89
N VAL A 694 30.13 -12.96 -2.03
CA VAL A 694 31.11 -14.06 -2.09
C VAL A 694 32.25 -13.86 -1.10
N TYR A 695 32.81 -12.65 -1.01
CA TYR A 695 33.84 -12.35 0.00
C TYR A 695 33.32 -12.44 1.44
N GLU A 696 32.06 -12.11 1.69
CA GLU A 696 31.41 -12.26 2.99
C GLU A 696 31.30 -13.73 3.40
N GLU A 697 30.85 -14.59 2.49
CA GLU A 697 30.72 -16.03 2.71
C GLU A 697 32.08 -16.74 2.86
N GLN A 698 33.11 -16.26 2.16
CA GLN A 698 34.50 -16.66 2.42
C GLN A 698 35.04 -16.12 3.76
N GLY A 699 34.35 -15.14 4.36
CA GLY A 699 34.71 -14.44 5.59
C GLY A 699 35.76 -13.34 5.44
N ASN A 700 36.07 -12.93 4.21
CA ASN A 700 36.90 -11.77 3.92
C ASN A 700 36.09 -10.47 4.05
N TYR A 701 35.75 -10.12 5.29
CA TYR A 701 34.88 -8.97 5.57
C TYR A 701 35.49 -7.62 5.16
N TRP A 702 36.82 -7.53 4.98
CA TRP A 702 37.46 -6.31 4.51
C TRP A 702 37.25 -6.11 3.01
N GLN A 703 37.48 -7.14 2.19
CA GLN A 703 37.21 -7.07 0.75
C GLN A 703 35.72 -6.89 0.47
N ALA A 704 34.86 -7.64 1.16
CA ALA A 704 33.40 -7.49 1.07
C ALA A 704 32.97 -6.04 1.33
N LYS A 705 33.48 -5.44 2.42
CA LYS A 705 33.18 -4.04 2.74
C LYS A 705 33.61 -3.09 1.63
N ASN A 706 34.82 -3.23 1.10
CA ASN A 706 35.31 -2.36 0.02
C ASN A 706 34.44 -2.47 -1.23
N MET A 707 34.03 -3.68 -1.61
CA MET A 707 33.16 -3.91 -2.77
C MET A 707 31.77 -3.31 -2.55
N TYR A 708 31.14 -3.51 -1.38
CA TYR A 708 29.87 -2.84 -1.06
C TYR A 708 29.98 -1.31 -1.04
N GLN A 709 31.11 -0.74 -0.58
CA GLN A 709 31.33 0.71 -0.62
C GLN A 709 31.46 1.24 -2.05
N ARG A 710 32.09 0.50 -2.96
CA ARG A 710 32.13 0.86 -4.39
C ARG A 710 30.75 0.79 -5.03
N ALA A 711 30.00 -0.29 -4.77
CA ALA A 711 28.62 -0.43 -5.26
C ALA A 711 27.73 0.73 -4.79
N LEU A 712 27.84 1.11 -3.50
CA LEU A 712 27.11 2.23 -2.94
C LEU A 712 27.49 3.56 -3.62
N ALA A 713 28.79 3.83 -3.80
CA ALA A 713 29.26 5.07 -4.44
C ALA A 713 28.75 5.20 -5.88
N ILE A 714 28.78 4.11 -6.66
CA ILE A 714 28.25 4.09 -8.02
C ILE A 714 26.75 4.40 -8.01
N ARG A 715 25.96 3.79 -7.13
CA ARG A 715 24.51 4.01 -7.05
C ARG A 715 24.15 5.42 -6.56
N GLU A 716 24.87 5.95 -5.57
CA GLU A 716 24.70 7.33 -5.11
C GLU A 716 25.00 8.33 -6.24
N GLN A 717 26.03 8.08 -7.05
CA GLN A 717 26.41 8.97 -8.16
C GLN A 717 25.48 8.85 -9.38
N SER A 718 25.09 7.64 -9.76
CA SER A 718 24.30 7.38 -10.97
C SER A 718 22.80 7.60 -10.78
N CYS A 719 22.26 7.23 -9.62
CA CYS A 719 20.83 7.16 -9.37
C CYS A 719 20.36 8.13 -8.27
N GLY A 720 21.29 8.61 -7.43
CA GLY A 720 21.03 9.52 -6.32
C GLY A 720 20.88 8.83 -4.97
N GLU A 721 21.04 9.61 -3.90
CA GLU A 721 21.04 9.12 -2.51
C GLU A 721 19.67 8.58 -2.02
N HIS A 722 18.60 8.84 -2.77
CA HIS A 722 17.23 8.43 -2.43
C HIS A 722 16.67 7.36 -3.37
N ASP A 723 17.51 6.77 -4.22
CA ASP A 723 17.11 5.67 -5.11
C ASP A 723 17.00 4.33 -4.35
N ALA A 724 16.03 3.49 -4.74
CA ALA A 724 15.82 2.18 -4.14
C ALA A 724 17.08 1.29 -4.17
N ARG A 725 17.85 1.34 -5.26
CA ARG A 725 19.10 0.57 -5.40
C ARG A 725 20.14 1.00 -4.37
N THR A 726 20.18 2.29 -4.04
CA THR A 726 21.02 2.81 -2.94
C THR A 726 20.60 2.20 -1.61
N GLY A 727 19.29 2.05 -1.36
CA GLY A 727 18.75 1.34 -0.19
C GLY A 727 19.26 -0.10 -0.04
N GLN A 728 19.34 -0.85 -1.14
CA GLN A 728 19.86 -2.22 -1.14
C GLN A 728 21.34 -2.25 -0.73
N SER A 729 22.18 -1.38 -1.31
CA SER A 729 23.61 -1.31 -0.97
C SER A 729 23.84 -0.90 0.49
N LEU A 730 23.04 0.03 1.01
CA LEU A 730 23.09 0.41 2.43
C LEU A 730 22.74 -0.78 3.33
N SER A 731 21.74 -1.59 2.94
CA SER A 731 21.32 -2.79 3.69
C SER A 731 22.41 -3.86 3.74
N ASN A 732 23.11 -4.09 2.61
CA ASN A 732 24.19 -5.07 2.57
C ASN A 732 25.41 -4.60 3.36
N LEU A 733 25.77 -3.31 3.23
CA LEU A 733 26.84 -2.72 4.04
C LEU A 733 26.51 -2.76 5.55
N ALA A 734 25.24 -2.59 5.92
CA ALA A 734 24.78 -2.76 7.30
C ALA A 734 25.00 -4.20 7.81
N GLY A 735 24.78 -5.21 6.97
CA GLY A 735 25.05 -6.62 7.26
C GLY A 735 26.51 -6.86 7.67
N ILE A 736 27.46 -6.32 6.88
CA ILE A 736 28.89 -6.39 7.21
C ILE A 736 29.20 -5.71 8.55
N PHE A 737 28.62 -4.53 8.81
CA PHE A 737 28.80 -3.89 10.11
C PHE A 737 28.23 -4.73 11.26
N ALA A 738 27.12 -5.44 11.04
CA ALA A 738 26.54 -6.35 12.02
C ALA A 738 27.46 -7.55 12.31
N LEU A 739 28.02 -8.18 11.28
CA LEU A 739 28.99 -9.28 11.40
C LEU A 739 30.27 -8.85 12.15
N GLN A 740 30.72 -7.62 11.89
CA GLN A 740 31.82 -6.98 12.64
C GLN A 740 31.43 -6.53 14.06
N LYS A 741 30.22 -6.84 14.52
CA LYS A 741 29.65 -6.44 15.83
C LYS A 741 29.56 -4.92 16.04
N LYS A 742 29.59 -4.13 14.97
CA LYS A 742 29.42 -2.68 14.97
C LYS A 742 27.94 -2.34 14.83
N TYR A 743 27.14 -2.83 15.78
CA TYR A 743 25.69 -2.87 15.65
C TYR A 743 25.01 -1.51 15.48
N ARG A 744 25.54 -0.46 16.12
CA ARG A 744 24.99 0.91 15.99
C ARG A 744 25.09 1.42 14.55
N LYS A 745 26.23 1.20 13.89
CA LYS A 745 26.40 1.59 12.48
C LYS A 745 25.48 0.77 11.57
N ALA A 746 25.37 -0.53 11.82
CA ALA A 746 24.44 -1.39 11.07
C ALA A 746 23.00 -0.88 11.18
N GLU A 747 22.55 -0.52 12.38
CA GLU A 747 21.23 0.05 12.60
C GLU A 747 21.04 1.39 11.85
N GLU A 748 22.02 2.30 11.90
CA GLU A 748 21.98 3.56 11.15
C GLU A 748 21.81 3.34 9.63
N TYR A 749 22.54 2.39 9.05
CA TYR A 749 22.42 2.05 7.63
C TYR A 749 21.09 1.38 7.27
N TYR A 750 20.61 0.42 8.08
CA TYR A 750 19.30 -0.19 7.87
C TYR A 750 18.15 0.81 8.00
N GLN A 751 18.22 1.77 8.94
CA GLN A 751 17.20 2.82 9.04
C GLN A 751 17.19 3.73 7.83
N ARG A 752 18.37 4.10 7.30
CA ARG A 752 18.45 4.87 6.04
C ARG A 752 17.85 4.10 4.87
N ALA A 753 18.16 2.81 4.74
CA ALA A 753 17.57 1.97 3.69
C ALA A 753 16.04 1.88 3.83
N LEU A 754 15.55 1.70 5.07
CA LEU A 754 14.12 1.67 5.37
C LEU A 754 13.42 2.98 4.97
N ASP A 755 14.03 4.12 5.28
CA ASP A 755 13.50 5.44 4.94
C ASP A 755 13.45 5.68 3.43
N ILE A 756 14.46 5.21 2.69
CA ILE A 756 14.48 5.26 1.22
C ILE A 756 13.34 4.40 0.68
N TYR A 757 13.28 3.12 1.06
CA TYR A 757 12.25 2.21 0.53
C TYR A 757 10.84 2.65 0.87
N ARG A 758 10.59 3.22 2.05
CA ARG A 758 9.27 3.77 2.42
C ARG A 758 8.87 5.02 1.64
N LYS A 759 9.83 5.79 1.13
CA LYS A 759 9.57 6.99 0.31
C LYS A 759 9.41 6.63 -1.16
N THR A 760 10.23 5.69 -1.65
CA THR A 760 10.26 5.28 -3.05
C THR A 760 9.12 4.32 -3.37
N PHE A 761 8.83 3.39 -2.46
CA PHE A 761 7.75 2.42 -2.59
C PHE A 761 6.61 2.71 -1.62
N SER A 762 5.54 1.91 -1.70
CA SER A 762 4.55 1.88 -0.61
C SER A 762 5.17 1.27 0.65
N ALA A 763 4.64 1.63 1.82
CA ALA A 763 5.01 1.03 3.11
C ALA A 763 4.74 -0.49 3.19
N GLU A 764 4.04 -1.05 2.21
CA GLU A 764 3.69 -2.47 2.10
C GLU A 764 4.59 -3.20 1.09
N HIS A 765 5.65 -2.58 0.55
CA HIS A 765 6.50 -3.23 -0.44
C HIS A 765 7.38 -4.34 0.17
N PRO A 766 7.63 -5.47 -0.54
CA PRO A 766 8.49 -6.56 -0.04
C PRO A 766 9.90 -6.12 0.39
N GLU A 767 10.50 -5.14 -0.29
CA GLU A 767 11.80 -4.54 0.12
C GLU A 767 11.78 -3.96 1.54
N VAL A 768 10.65 -3.36 1.96
CA VAL A 768 10.48 -2.87 3.34
C VAL A 768 10.43 -4.04 4.33
N ALA A 769 9.75 -5.14 3.95
CA ALA A 769 9.73 -6.36 4.75
C ALA A 769 11.13 -6.96 4.89
N LEU A 770 11.92 -6.99 3.81
CA LEU A 770 13.30 -7.47 3.81
C LEU A 770 14.16 -6.69 4.82
N VAL A 771 14.12 -5.35 4.80
CA VAL A 771 14.86 -4.53 5.77
C VAL A 771 14.38 -4.80 7.20
N TYR A 772 13.09 -5.03 7.43
CA TYR A 772 12.62 -5.46 8.74
C TYR A 772 13.16 -6.83 9.16
N THR A 773 13.28 -7.79 8.25
CA THR A 773 13.92 -9.09 8.58
C THR A 773 15.40 -8.93 8.94
N CYS A 774 16.10 -8.01 8.30
CA CYS A 774 17.49 -7.67 8.61
C CYS A 774 17.63 -7.00 9.99
N LEU A 775 16.78 -6.00 10.28
CA LEU A 775 16.70 -5.37 11.59
C LEU A 775 16.31 -6.36 12.70
N ALA A 776 15.42 -7.30 12.40
CA ALA A 776 15.05 -8.36 13.33
C ALA A 776 16.24 -9.28 13.65
N SER A 777 17.01 -9.64 12.63
CA SER A 777 18.23 -10.44 12.78
C SER A 777 19.31 -9.69 13.57
N LEU A 778 19.49 -8.39 13.31
CA LEU A 778 20.40 -7.53 14.07
C LEU A 778 20.01 -7.45 15.56
N ALA A 779 18.72 -7.21 15.86
CA ALA A 779 18.21 -7.19 17.24
C ALA A 779 18.40 -8.55 17.94
N ARG A 780 18.26 -9.66 17.22
CA ARG A 780 18.55 -11.01 17.73
C ARG A 780 20.03 -11.17 18.09
N LEU A 781 20.95 -10.69 17.25
CA LEU A 781 22.40 -10.72 17.53
C LEU A 781 22.77 -9.85 18.75
N GLN A 782 22.07 -8.74 18.96
CA GLN A 782 22.17 -7.92 20.17
C GLN A 782 21.52 -8.56 21.41
N ARG A 783 20.86 -9.72 21.26
CA ARG A 783 20.02 -10.39 22.28
C ARG A 783 18.81 -9.56 22.73
N ASN A 784 18.37 -8.60 21.93
CA ASN A 784 17.11 -7.89 22.13
C ASN A 784 15.96 -8.65 21.44
N TYR A 785 15.51 -9.73 22.07
CA TYR A 785 14.53 -10.64 21.47
C TYR A 785 13.13 -10.01 21.32
N GLN A 786 12.76 -9.04 22.16
CA GLN A 786 11.48 -8.34 22.04
C GLN A 786 11.45 -7.44 20.80
N GLN A 787 12.53 -6.68 20.58
CA GLN A 787 12.65 -5.84 19.37
C GLN A 787 12.79 -6.70 18.11
N SER A 788 13.48 -7.84 18.19
CA SER A 788 13.55 -8.80 17.10
C SER A 788 12.17 -9.33 16.71
N GLU A 789 11.38 -9.76 17.70
CA GLU A 789 9.99 -10.21 17.48
C GLU A 789 9.13 -9.12 16.83
N MET A 790 9.24 -7.87 17.31
CA MET A 790 8.53 -6.73 16.73
C MET A 790 8.83 -6.60 15.23
N TYR A 791 10.10 -6.56 14.84
CA TYR A 791 10.49 -6.42 13.43
C TYR A 791 10.06 -7.63 12.58
N TRP A 792 10.20 -8.85 13.10
CA TRP A 792 9.70 -10.03 12.39
C TRP A 792 8.18 -9.98 12.17
N ARG A 793 7.40 -9.50 13.14
CA ARG A 793 5.95 -9.32 13.00
C ARG A 793 5.60 -8.24 11.97
N LYS A 794 6.43 -7.20 11.84
CA LYS A 794 6.25 -6.19 10.79
C LYS A 794 6.47 -6.80 9.40
N ALA A 795 7.58 -7.52 9.22
CA ALA A 795 7.87 -8.23 7.97
C ALA A 795 6.76 -9.24 7.63
N LEU A 796 6.29 -9.99 8.63
CA LEU A 796 5.22 -10.97 8.46
C LEU A 796 3.96 -10.34 7.87
N ALA A 797 3.49 -9.26 8.47
CA ALA A 797 2.23 -8.65 8.05
C ALA A 797 2.34 -7.88 6.72
N ILE A 798 3.55 -7.50 6.28
CA ILE A 798 3.78 -7.02 4.91
C ILE A 798 3.69 -8.20 3.92
N ASN A 799 4.48 -9.25 4.15
CA ASN A 799 4.54 -10.40 3.25
C ASN A 799 3.19 -11.12 3.14
N GLU A 800 2.43 -11.24 4.24
CA GLU A 800 1.11 -11.88 4.24
C GLU A 800 0.10 -11.15 3.32
N ARG A 801 0.22 -9.82 3.20
CA ARG A 801 -0.66 -9.03 2.33
C ARG A 801 -0.24 -9.05 0.88
N MET A 802 1.06 -8.97 0.62
CA MET A 802 1.57 -8.85 -0.75
C MET A 802 1.67 -10.20 -1.46
N LEU A 803 2.20 -11.21 -0.75
CA LEU A 803 2.55 -12.50 -1.33
C LEU A 803 1.52 -13.59 -0.98
N GLY A 804 0.68 -13.35 0.03
CA GLY A 804 -0.27 -14.32 0.56
C GLY A 804 0.36 -15.27 1.59
N SER A 805 -0.49 -16.05 2.27
CA SER A 805 -0.09 -16.86 3.43
C SER A 805 0.74 -18.11 3.10
N GLU A 806 0.77 -18.54 1.85
CA GLU A 806 1.39 -19.78 1.39
C GLU A 806 2.72 -19.57 0.64
N HIS A 807 3.16 -18.32 0.48
CA HIS A 807 4.38 -17.99 -0.26
C HIS A 807 5.65 -18.49 0.46
N PRO A 808 6.69 -18.99 -0.24
CA PRO A 808 7.95 -19.45 0.38
C PRO A 808 8.61 -18.45 1.35
N GLU A 809 8.59 -17.15 1.03
CA GLU A 809 9.07 -16.08 1.93
C GLU A 809 8.36 -16.04 3.30
N MET A 810 7.11 -16.52 3.38
CA MET A 810 6.41 -16.65 4.67
C MET A 810 7.13 -17.64 5.57
N ALA A 811 7.66 -18.72 5.01
CA ALA A 811 8.42 -19.70 5.78
C ALA A 811 9.72 -19.11 6.35
N ARG A 812 10.40 -18.22 5.62
CA ARG A 812 11.58 -17.50 6.13
C ARG A 812 11.23 -16.65 7.35
N VAL A 813 10.12 -15.91 7.29
CA VAL A 813 9.64 -15.11 8.42
C VAL A 813 9.18 -15.97 9.59
N PHE A 814 8.47 -17.07 9.34
CA PHE A 814 8.06 -18.02 10.37
C PHE A 814 9.24 -18.72 11.04
N ASN A 815 10.29 -19.08 10.29
CA ASN A 815 11.54 -19.56 10.87
C ASN A 815 12.20 -18.50 11.75
N GLY A 816 12.26 -17.25 11.28
CA GLY A 816 12.77 -16.13 12.06
C GLY A 816 12.05 -15.97 13.41
N LEU A 817 10.71 -15.97 13.40
CA LEU A 817 9.88 -15.92 14.60
C LEU A 817 10.06 -17.17 15.48
N GLY A 818 10.06 -18.36 14.88
CA GLY A 818 10.28 -19.63 15.56
C GLY A 818 11.59 -19.63 16.34
N ARG A 819 12.69 -19.21 15.70
CA ARG A 819 14.01 -19.06 16.35
C ARG A 819 13.97 -18.09 17.52
N VAL A 820 13.34 -16.92 17.35
CA VAL A 820 13.23 -15.93 18.44
C VAL A 820 12.40 -16.48 19.60
N TYR A 821 11.32 -17.21 19.34
CA TYR A 821 10.50 -17.83 20.39
C TYR A 821 11.19 -18.98 21.11
N LEU A 822 12.01 -19.80 20.42
CA LEU A 822 12.88 -20.76 21.10
C LEU A 822 13.85 -20.05 22.06
N LEU A 823 14.44 -18.93 21.63
CA LEU A 823 15.35 -18.14 22.48
C LEU A 823 14.64 -17.45 23.66
N GLN A 824 13.35 -17.15 23.54
CA GLN A 824 12.49 -16.64 24.62
C GLN A 824 11.87 -17.76 25.48
N GLU A 825 12.19 -19.04 25.21
CA GLU A 825 11.59 -20.22 25.87
C GLU A 825 10.07 -20.40 25.65
N ARG A 826 9.50 -19.69 24.68
CA ARG A 826 8.09 -19.80 24.26
C ARG A 826 7.91 -20.94 23.26
N ASN A 827 8.19 -22.17 23.71
CA ASN A 827 8.32 -23.33 22.83
C ASN A 827 7.04 -23.70 22.07
N ALA A 828 5.85 -23.49 22.65
CA ALA A 828 4.59 -23.78 21.98
C ALA A 828 4.34 -22.85 20.78
N ASP A 829 4.58 -21.54 20.96
CA ASP A 829 4.50 -20.55 19.88
C ASP A 829 5.54 -20.85 18.80
N ALA A 830 6.78 -21.17 19.20
CA ALA A 830 7.85 -21.52 18.28
C ALA A 830 7.48 -22.71 17.38
N ILE A 831 7.00 -23.80 17.97
CA ILE A 831 6.60 -25.00 17.24
C ILE A 831 5.48 -24.68 16.24
N SER A 832 4.46 -23.91 16.64
CA SER A 832 3.36 -23.52 15.74
C SER A 832 3.86 -22.79 14.49
N PHE A 833 4.78 -21.83 14.66
CA PHE A 833 5.37 -21.12 13.52
C PHE A 833 6.27 -22.03 12.67
N LEU A 834 7.10 -22.87 13.30
CA LEU A 834 8.02 -23.77 12.60
C LEU A 834 7.29 -24.89 11.83
N GLU A 835 6.17 -25.40 12.36
CA GLU A 835 5.29 -26.35 11.64
C GLU A 835 4.70 -25.73 10.38
N ARG A 836 4.26 -24.46 10.45
CA ARG A 836 3.79 -23.72 9.27
C ARG A 836 4.92 -23.48 8.26
N ALA A 837 6.09 -23.08 8.73
CA ALA A 837 7.26 -22.88 7.88
C ALA A 837 7.66 -24.17 7.14
N LEU A 838 7.68 -25.29 7.86
CA LEU A 838 7.99 -26.60 7.31
C LEU A 838 6.95 -27.05 6.28
N ALA A 839 5.65 -26.84 6.56
CA ALA A 839 4.58 -27.20 5.64
C ALA A 839 4.67 -26.42 4.31
N ILE A 840 4.95 -25.11 4.38
CA ILE A 840 5.12 -24.26 3.20
C ILE A 840 6.34 -24.70 2.39
N ARG A 841 7.52 -24.82 3.02
CA ARG A 841 8.75 -25.22 2.30
C ARG A 841 8.67 -26.63 1.73
N THR A 842 8.06 -27.57 2.45
CA THR A 842 7.86 -28.94 1.94
C THR A 842 6.99 -28.95 0.68
N ARG A 843 5.96 -28.10 0.61
CA ARG A 843 5.09 -28.00 -0.56
C ARG A 843 5.77 -27.30 -1.73
N ALA A 844 6.50 -26.22 -1.48
CA ALA A 844 7.11 -25.40 -2.51
C ALA A 844 8.42 -26.01 -3.07
N LEU A 845 9.30 -26.50 -2.19
CA LEU A 845 10.67 -26.90 -2.50
C LEU A 845 10.91 -28.41 -2.37
N GLY A 846 10.01 -29.13 -1.68
CA GLY A 846 10.19 -30.55 -1.38
C GLY A 846 11.01 -30.82 -0.12
N LEU A 847 11.15 -32.11 0.23
CA LEU A 847 11.80 -32.57 1.46
C LEU A 847 13.34 -32.57 1.40
N GLU A 848 13.90 -32.63 0.20
CA GLU A 848 15.36 -32.73 -0.01
C GLU A 848 16.03 -31.36 -0.11
N HIS A 849 15.27 -30.27 -0.01
CA HIS A 849 15.81 -28.92 -0.08
C HIS A 849 16.43 -28.46 1.24
N LEU A 850 17.56 -27.74 1.18
CA LEU A 850 18.30 -27.27 2.37
C LEU A 850 17.49 -26.37 3.29
N ASP A 851 16.69 -25.48 2.71
CA ASP A 851 15.76 -24.65 3.47
C ASP A 851 14.72 -25.50 4.23
N THR A 852 14.25 -26.61 3.65
CA THR A 852 13.34 -27.53 4.36
C THR A 852 14.07 -28.22 5.52
N ALA A 853 15.32 -28.63 5.32
CA ALA A 853 16.16 -29.23 6.35
C ALA A 853 16.44 -28.26 7.52
N GLU A 854 16.65 -26.98 7.26
CA GLU A 854 16.80 -25.95 8.30
C GLU A 854 15.53 -25.88 9.18
N CYS A 855 14.34 -25.83 8.57
CA CYS A 855 13.07 -25.86 9.29
C CYS A 855 12.93 -27.09 10.18
N GLN A 856 13.27 -28.27 9.64
CA GLN A 856 13.22 -29.54 10.37
C GLN A 856 14.13 -29.50 11.60
N GLY A 857 15.36 -29.00 11.45
CA GLY A 857 16.32 -28.86 12.56
C GLY A 857 15.84 -27.94 13.68
N LEU A 858 15.25 -26.81 13.33
CA LEU A 858 14.67 -25.86 14.29
C LEU A 858 13.43 -26.43 14.99
N LEU A 859 12.55 -27.08 14.24
CA LEU A 859 11.35 -27.73 14.79
C LEU A 859 11.73 -28.87 15.74
N ALA A 860 12.74 -29.66 15.38
CA ALA A 860 13.29 -30.70 16.22
C ALA A 860 13.80 -30.13 17.56
N GLU A 861 14.49 -28.99 17.54
CA GLU A 861 14.91 -28.32 18.77
C GLU A 861 13.70 -27.95 19.66
N GLY A 862 12.63 -27.42 19.06
CA GLY A 862 11.37 -27.14 19.76
C GLY A 862 10.80 -28.39 20.44
N PHE A 863 10.75 -29.51 19.71
CA PHE A 863 10.28 -30.79 20.25
C PHE A 863 11.17 -31.33 21.38
N VAL A 864 12.50 -31.20 21.27
CA VAL A 864 13.43 -31.54 22.36
C VAL A 864 13.12 -30.74 23.63
N ARG A 865 12.77 -29.46 23.51
CA ARG A 865 12.41 -28.61 24.65
C ARG A 865 11.06 -28.98 25.27
N GLN A 866 10.12 -29.52 24.48
CA GLN A 866 8.85 -30.09 24.98
C GLN A 866 8.92 -31.57 25.39
N ARG A 867 10.11 -32.19 25.35
CA ARG A 867 10.31 -33.63 25.65
C ARG A 867 9.64 -34.59 24.65
N ARG A 868 9.33 -34.13 23.44
CA ARG A 868 8.85 -34.96 22.31
C ARG A 868 10.04 -35.55 21.57
N TYR A 869 10.74 -36.49 22.20
CA TYR A 869 12.06 -36.95 21.74
C TYR A 869 12.04 -37.79 20.46
N GLU A 870 11.05 -38.66 20.28
CA GLU A 870 10.93 -39.52 19.09
C GLU A 870 10.74 -38.68 17.82
N GLU A 871 9.83 -37.70 17.88
CA GLU A 871 9.56 -36.79 16.77
C GLU A 871 10.76 -35.89 16.46
N ALA A 872 11.46 -35.41 17.50
CA ALA A 872 12.68 -34.63 17.33
C ALA A 872 13.80 -35.43 16.65
N GLU A 873 13.98 -36.70 17.05
CA GLU A 873 15.00 -37.56 16.46
C GLU A 873 14.74 -37.81 14.97
N GLN A 874 13.49 -38.07 14.57
CA GLN A 874 13.13 -38.25 13.16
C GLN A 874 13.48 -37.01 12.33
N LEU A 875 13.11 -35.81 12.80
CA LEU A 875 13.40 -34.56 12.11
C LEU A 875 14.90 -34.27 12.01
N PHE A 876 15.68 -34.54 13.07
CA PHE A 876 17.12 -34.39 13.01
C PHE A 876 17.79 -35.35 12.02
N GLN A 877 17.30 -36.60 11.94
CA GLN A 877 17.81 -37.58 10.98
C GLN A 877 17.50 -37.16 9.54
N GLN A 878 16.27 -36.70 9.27
CA GLN A 878 15.87 -36.18 7.95
C GLN A 878 16.74 -34.99 7.54
N ALA A 879 16.87 -33.99 8.41
CA ALA A 879 17.67 -32.81 8.09
C ALA A 879 19.14 -33.18 7.86
N LEU A 880 19.72 -34.03 8.71
CA LEU A 880 21.12 -34.45 8.56
C LEU A 880 21.35 -35.27 7.28
N HIS A 881 20.36 -36.04 6.82
CA HIS A 881 20.43 -36.76 5.54
C HIS A 881 20.58 -35.79 4.36
N VAL A 882 19.77 -34.73 4.34
CA VAL A 882 19.86 -33.68 3.32
C VAL A 882 21.25 -33.03 3.32
N TYR A 883 21.71 -32.56 4.48
CA TYR A 883 23.04 -31.94 4.63
C TYR A 883 24.23 -32.89 4.34
N GLN A 884 24.01 -34.21 4.32
CA GLN A 884 25.05 -35.18 3.94
C GLN A 884 25.20 -35.30 2.42
N GLN A 885 24.12 -35.09 1.66
CA GLN A 885 24.12 -35.14 0.20
C GLN A 885 24.67 -33.84 -0.42
N THR A 886 24.55 -32.72 0.29
CA THR A 886 25.04 -31.40 -0.14
C THR A 886 26.43 -31.10 0.45
N SER A 887 27.50 -31.36 -0.31
CA SER A 887 28.88 -31.15 0.17
C SER A 887 29.25 -29.66 0.17
N GLY A 888 29.60 -29.10 1.34
CA GLY A 888 30.20 -27.76 1.48
C GLY A 888 29.22 -26.60 1.72
N GLN A 889 27.91 -26.81 1.54
CA GLN A 889 26.87 -25.79 1.70
C GLN A 889 26.40 -25.67 3.15
N ARG A 890 26.24 -24.43 3.64
CA ARG A 890 25.66 -24.09 4.96
C ARG A 890 26.20 -24.94 6.12
N ASP A 891 27.52 -25.12 6.16
CA ASP A 891 28.21 -25.92 7.18
C ASP A 891 27.86 -25.49 8.62
N LEU A 892 27.53 -24.22 8.85
CA LEU A 892 27.10 -23.71 10.14
C LEU A 892 25.73 -24.25 10.59
N ASP A 893 24.75 -24.35 9.68
CA ASP A 893 23.44 -24.91 9.99
C ASP A 893 23.54 -26.42 10.23
N ARG A 894 24.37 -27.10 9.44
CA ARG A 894 24.72 -28.50 9.66
C ARG A 894 25.36 -28.72 11.03
N VAL A 895 26.34 -27.89 11.42
CA VAL A 895 26.95 -27.92 12.76
C VAL A 895 25.90 -27.72 13.84
N PHE A 896 24.99 -26.76 13.66
CA PHE A 896 23.91 -26.49 14.61
C PHE A 896 23.04 -27.74 14.83
N ILE A 897 22.59 -28.40 13.75
CA ILE A 897 21.79 -29.62 13.82
C ILE A 897 22.56 -30.75 14.52
N MET A 898 23.83 -30.96 14.15
CA MET A 898 24.67 -31.99 14.76
C MET A 898 24.88 -31.75 16.26
N GLU A 899 25.10 -30.51 16.69
CA GLU A 899 25.27 -30.17 18.10
C GLU A 899 24.00 -30.42 18.91
N HIS A 900 22.82 -30.05 18.39
CA HIS A 900 21.54 -30.25 19.08
C HIS A 900 21.08 -31.71 19.07
N TYR A 901 21.32 -32.44 17.98
CA TYR A 901 21.03 -33.87 17.93
C TYR A 901 21.95 -34.66 18.88
N ALA A 902 23.23 -34.28 19.02
CA ALA A 902 24.13 -34.89 20.01
C ALA A 902 23.63 -34.65 21.45
N GLN A 903 23.05 -33.48 21.74
CA GLN A 903 22.42 -33.21 23.05
C GLN A 903 21.20 -34.10 23.28
N LEU A 904 20.36 -34.32 22.27
CA LEU A 904 19.24 -35.26 22.35
C LEU A 904 19.71 -36.69 22.62
N LEU A 905 20.67 -37.19 21.84
CA LEU A 905 21.25 -38.53 22.02
C LEU A 905 21.85 -38.72 23.43
N SER A 906 22.49 -37.68 23.98
CA SER A 906 22.98 -37.69 25.35
C SER A 906 21.84 -37.84 26.37
N ARG A 907 20.70 -37.17 26.17
CA ARG A 907 19.50 -37.32 27.02
C ARG A 907 18.85 -38.69 26.90
N LEU A 908 18.99 -39.36 25.75
CA LEU A 908 18.53 -40.73 25.50
C LEU A 908 19.53 -41.81 25.96
N ASN A 909 20.60 -41.43 26.69
CA ASN A 909 21.69 -42.33 27.12
C ASN A 909 22.48 -43.01 25.99
N ARG A 910 22.43 -42.49 24.76
CA ARG A 910 23.21 -42.95 23.59
C ARG A 910 24.52 -42.18 23.48
N THR A 911 25.38 -42.34 24.47
CA THR A 911 26.57 -41.49 24.69
C THR A 911 27.65 -41.66 23.62
N GLU A 912 27.86 -42.87 23.09
CA GLU A 912 28.86 -43.11 22.03
C GLU A 912 28.50 -42.36 20.74
N GLU A 913 27.24 -42.44 20.32
CA GLU A 913 26.73 -41.75 19.14
C GLU A 913 26.77 -40.23 19.32
N ALA A 914 26.37 -39.73 20.50
CA ALA A 914 26.45 -38.31 20.84
C ALA A 914 27.89 -37.77 20.74
N VAL A 915 28.87 -38.51 21.28
CA VAL A 915 30.29 -38.12 21.22
C VAL A 915 30.81 -38.14 19.79
N SER A 916 30.43 -39.14 18.99
CA SER A 916 30.80 -39.23 17.57
C SER A 916 30.28 -38.00 16.80
N LEU A 917 28.99 -37.70 16.95
CA LEU A 917 28.37 -36.58 16.26
C LEU A 917 28.96 -35.23 16.69
N GLN A 918 29.25 -35.07 17.98
CA GLN A 918 29.87 -33.85 18.49
C GLN A 918 31.33 -33.69 18.04
N ARG A 919 32.09 -34.78 17.88
CA ARG A 919 33.43 -34.73 17.26
C ARG A 919 33.35 -34.29 15.80
N ALA A 920 32.40 -34.83 15.05
CA ALA A 920 32.18 -34.45 13.66
C ALA A 920 31.79 -32.97 13.52
N ALA A 921 30.88 -32.48 14.37
CA ALA A 921 30.48 -31.06 14.40
C ALA A 921 31.68 -30.14 14.72
N ARG A 922 32.51 -30.51 15.71
CA ARG A 922 33.73 -29.75 16.05
C ARG A 922 34.76 -29.76 14.92
N SER A 923 34.89 -30.86 14.20
CA SER A 923 35.79 -30.95 13.04
C SER A 923 35.34 -29.99 11.94
N LEU A 924 34.05 -29.99 11.61
CA LEU A 924 33.46 -29.11 10.61
C LEU A 924 33.60 -27.63 10.99
N LYS A 925 33.24 -27.29 12.23
CA LYS A 925 33.43 -25.93 12.79
C LYS A 925 34.88 -25.46 12.75
N ARG A 926 35.84 -26.35 13.02
CA ARG A 926 37.28 -26.04 12.93
C ARG A 926 37.74 -25.80 11.50
N LYS A 927 37.28 -26.61 10.54
CA LYS A 927 37.56 -26.38 9.11
C LYS A 927 37.06 -25.01 8.67
N HIS A 928 35.82 -24.68 9.02
CA HIS A 928 35.23 -23.36 8.76
C HIS A 928 36.03 -22.24 9.43
N THR A 929 36.38 -22.36 10.72
CA THR A 929 37.18 -21.33 11.43
C THR A 929 38.63 -21.22 10.93
N GLN A 930 39.24 -22.31 10.46
CA GLN A 930 40.59 -22.29 9.88
C GLN A 930 40.61 -21.67 8.48
N ALA A 931 39.58 -21.90 7.66
CA ALA A 931 39.40 -21.21 6.39
C ALA A 931 39.32 -19.69 6.62
N LEU A 932 38.50 -19.25 7.59
CA LEU A 932 38.37 -17.84 7.98
C LEU A 932 39.70 -17.22 8.44
N ARG A 933 40.51 -17.93 9.23
CA ARG A 933 41.78 -17.42 9.79
C ARG A 933 42.97 -17.45 8.84
N MET A 934 42.95 -18.27 7.79
CA MET A 934 44.02 -18.28 6.78
C MET A 934 43.88 -17.08 5.84
N LEU A 935 42.68 -16.53 5.68
CA LEU A 935 42.38 -15.36 4.85
C LEU A 935 42.65 -14.02 5.56
N ASP A 936 42.56 -13.97 6.89
CA ASP A 936 42.93 -12.80 7.72
C ASP A 936 44.46 -12.59 7.87
N ARG A 937 45.30 -13.52 7.37
CA ARG A 937 46.77 -13.50 7.58
C ARG A 937 47.59 -12.85 6.47
N ASP A 938 46.94 -12.33 5.43
CA ASP A 938 47.57 -11.52 4.38
C ASP A 938 47.47 -10.00 4.66
N GLU A 939 47.13 -9.61 5.90
CA GLU A 939 47.52 -8.31 6.48
C GLU A 939 49.03 -8.24 6.75
#